data_AF-A0A954Q0S1-F1
#
_entry.id   AF-A0A954Q0S1-F1
#
_cell.length_a   1.000
_cell.length_b   1.000
_cell.length_c   1.000
_cell.angle_alpha   90.00
_cell.angle_beta   90.00
_cell.angle_gamma   90.00
#
_symmetry.space_group_name_H-M   'P 1'
#
loop_
_entity.id
_entity.type
_entity.pdbx_description
1 polymer ?
#
loop_
_entity_poly.entity_id
_entity_poly.type
_entity_poly.pdbx_seq_one_letter_code
_entity_poly.pdbx_strand_id
1 'polypeptide(L)'
;MANHTCVGPRAPHPAWSVAIWITLAAQCIPTRAADEPEMRFRFADGSEMVGRLDTANVDEQIQVHSHAFAQPMQVSTDDLLEGRIMRPPVIAPDQPTETSSRFAFLLADGSQLVGTVSDRLKPAIGIQTQHLGRLTIQDDSIVRIVQQSEMPDQILSLANSRFRFRHETGWSFNDEGLRCTEPEAATVANYELPSRFRLRLKVICDGDADFELSLGDRSVIGAGQGSGRVDRRGGSLSRLPTERLVTRLEWVDHSVSIVRSNASVSSAEVFDPDARNGRLEIDLYCDQTDGRLIATSNGLMMANVKLADETPELRSVLTLISRRDAVVVTGLDLFHWNGIEPTSRRLPDRFTMLRDGTLINDVADDWEPNRFHLREKWHAFDELSRMELSGNLVTATACELTLTDGTRLRGRIDQAPQQSDGQVEQGESSTLIINGDAVAETVAVDPKTVTRIIGRANDVGPVDAASDQFIATGIRLQGRLVDGRDWGATFGWRPDVGNDVMGIVAEQNAEVQMGRTNSRSVDRVDSEPVCFLELLSGDRLPGEFVSFANEGVHFRSDLAGQVIVASADIGRVRLQRGVKPDPSESQMLLSLPRQMQDSPPTHLLVSTNGDALRGRLLSIDSQEARIEVRGRTRIVEQDRISEIIWLDQKMPITNDCRYVVTTAGGGQLGLQSAEFDGMQLRGTHSILGDCQIQSGDLTLLRFGNRPNVP
;
A
#
# COMPACT_ATOMS: atom_id res chain seq x y z
N MET A 1 -1.92 87.14 -55.75
CA MET A 1 -1.22 86.27 -56.72
C MET A 1 -0.11 85.56 -55.98
N ALA A 2 -0.11 84.24 -56.05
CA ALA A 2 0.44 83.35 -55.04
C ALA A 2 1.91 82.99 -55.28
N ASN A 3 2.73 83.11 -54.24
CA ASN A 3 3.46 82.01 -53.57
C ASN A 3 4.59 82.61 -52.74
N HIS A 4 4.41 82.61 -51.41
CA HIS A 4 5.44 82.96 -50.44
C HIS A 4 5.98 81.70 -49.74
N THR A 5 7.27 81.47 -50.01
CA THR A 5 8.34 81.02 -49.09
C THR A 5 8.04 81.03 -47.59
N CYS A 6 8.48 79.99 -46.86
CA CYS A 6 9.62 80.09 -45.93
C CYS A 6 9.92 78.78 -45.18
N VAL A 7 11.18 78.67 -44.79
CA VAL A 7 11.92 77.53 -44.22
C VAL A 7 11.95 77.58 -42.69
N GLY A 8 11.97 76.41 -42.05
CA GLY A 8 12.80 76.19 -40.84
C GLY A 8 12.09 76.01 -39.49
N PRO A 9 12.75 75.36 -38.50
CA PRO A 9 12.17 74.23 -37.74
C PRO A 9 12.08 74.47 -36.22
N ARG A 10 11.27 73.66 -35.50
CA ARG A 10 11.54 73.14 -34.14
C ARG A 10 10.36 72.35 -33.55
N ALA A 11 10.69 71.31 -32.80
CA ALA A 11 9.80 70.44 -32.04
C ALA A 11 8.99 71.18 -30.95
N PRO A 12 7.88 70.57 -30.50
CA PRO A 12 7.75 70.30 -29.07
C PRO A 12 7.13 68.92 -28.73
N HIS A 13 7.64 68.34 -27.62
CA HIS A 13 7.04 67.42 -26.64
C HIS A 13 6.00 66.35 -27.06
N PRO A 14 6.22 65.05 -26.73
CA PRO A 14 5.16 64.06 -26.76
C PRO A 14 4.26 64.21 -25.52
N ALA A 15 2.98 64.42 -25.79
CA ALA A 15 1.91 64.38 -24.79
C ALA A 15 1.75 62.97 -24.22
N TRP A 16 1.54 62.93 -22.90
CA TRP A 16 1.22 61.74 -22.13
C TRP A 16 -0.01 61.03 -22.70
N SER A 17 0.17 59.80 -23.17
CA SER A 17 -0.91 58.85 -23.42
C SER A 17 -0.88 57.84 -22.28
N VAL A 18 -1.79 58.00 -21.31
CA VAL A 18 -2.08 57.00 -20.29
C VAL A 18 -2.79 55.84 -20.98
N ALA A 19 -2.03 54.84 -21.40
CA ALA A 19 -2.56 53.56 -21.85
C ALA A 19 -2.91 52.74 -20.60
N ILE A 20 -4.20 52.73 -20.27
CA ILE A 20 -4.81 51.81 -19.32
C ILE A 20 -4.72 50.41 -19.94
N TRP A 21 -3.70 49.64 -19.54
CA TRP A 21 -3.68 48.19 -19.72
C TRP A 21 -4.60 47.57 -18.67
N ILE A 22 -5.86 47.34 -19.03
CA ILE A 22 -6.71 46.40 -18.30
C ILE A 22 -6.20 45.01 -18.66
N THR A 23 -5.36 44.46 -17.79
CA THR A 23 -5.04 43.04 -17.77
C THR A 23 -6.33 42.31 -17.39
N LEU A 24 -7.11 41.88 -18.38
CA LEU A 24 -8.11 40.83 -18.20
C LEU A 24 -7.32 39.55 -17.88
N ALA A 25 -7.00 39.36 -16.60
CA ALA A 25 -6.73 38.05 -16.06
C ALA A 25 -8.03 37.26 -16.16
N ALA A 26 -8.24 36.63 -17.31
CA ALA A 26 -9.15 35.50 -17.40
C ALA A 26 -8.63 34.49 -16.37
N GLN A 27 -9.31 34.43 -15.22
CA GLN A 27 -9.21 33.29 -14.33
C GLN A 27 -9.70 32.10 -15.16
N CYS A 28 -8.78 31.45 -15.88
CA CYS A 28 -8.94 30.07 -16.26
C CYS A 28 -9.09 29.33 -14.94
N ILE A 29 -10.33 29.11 -14.52
CA ILE A 29 -10.65 28.05 -13.59
C ILE A 29 -10.06 26.82 -14.28
N PRO A 30 -9.00 26.18 -13.73
CA PRO A 30 -8.48 24.98 -14.34
C PRO A 30 -9.67 24.03 -14.45
N THR A 31 -10.07 23.71 -15.68
CA THR A 31 -10.92 22.55 -15.91
C THR A 31 -10.20 21.42 -15.22
N ARG A 32 -10.76 20.96 -14.10
CA ARG A 32 -10.22 19.90 -13.25
C ARG A 32 -9.75 18.81 -14.21
N ALA A 33 -8.43 18.71 -14.38
CA ALA A 33 -7.83 17.70 -15.24
C ALA A 33 -8.49 16.39 -14.81
N ALA A 34 -8.99 15.61 -15.77
CA ALA A 34 -9.60 14.33 -15.46
C ALA A 34 -8.67 13.61 -14.47
N ASP A 35 -9.17 13.36 -13.24
CA ASP A 35 -8.32 12.95 -12.12
C ASP A 35 -7.52 11.71 -12.58
N GLU A 36 -6.21 11.88 -12.75
CA GLU A 36 -5.33 10.80 -13.18
C GLU A 36 -5.43 9.64 -12.19
N PRO A 37 -5.39 8.38 -12.66
CA PRO A 37 -5.69 7.25 -11.81
C PRO A 37 -4.66 7.11 -10.69
N GLU A 38 -5.11 7.23 -9.44
CA GLU A 38 -4.28 6.92 -8.28
C GLU A 38 -4.06 5.40 -8.16
N MET A 39 -2.80 5.03 -7.98
CA MET A 39 -2.33 3.67 -7.76
C MET A 39 -1.83 3.51 -6.32
N ARG A 40 -2.05 2.32 -5.76
CA ARG A 40 -1.39 1.85 -4.54
C ARG A 40 -0.19 1.01 -4.93
N PHE A 41 0.98 1.43 -4.49
CA PHE A 41 2.26 0.76 -4.63
C PHE A 41 2.63 0.02 -3.35
N ARG A 42 3.21 -1.17 -3.50
CA ARG A 42 3.76 -2.02 -2.45
C ARG A 42 5.21 -2.34 -2.78
N PHE A 43 6.07 -2.29 -1.78
CA PHE A 43 7.51 -2.43 -1.96
C PHE A 43 8.07 -3.58 -1.12
N ALA A 44 9.27 -4.04 -1.47
CA ALA A 44 9.95 -5.18 -0.88
C ALA A 44 10.28 -4.98 0.60
N ASP A 45 10.45 -3.76 1.09
CA ASP A 45 10.65 -3.45 2.52
C ASP A 45 9.34 -3.44 3.33
N GLY A 46 8.20 -3.82 2.72
CA GLY A 46 6.88 -3.77 3.34
C GLY A 46 6.25 -2.37 3.33
N SER A 47 6.90 -1.38 2.72
CA SER A 47 6.35 -0.05 2.51
C SER A 47 5.15 -0.09 1.55
N GLU A 48 4.22 0.84 1.75
CA GLU A 48 3.08 1.10 0.87
C GLU A 48 2.99 2.60 0.58
N MET A 49 2.62 2.97 -0.65
CA MET A 49 2.39 4.36 -1.01
C MET A 49 1.25 4.49 -2.01
N VAL A 50 0.36 5.47 -1.79
CA VAL A 50 -0.61 5.90 -2.80
C VAL A 50 -0.05 7.10 -3.57
N GLY A 51 -0.16 7.04 -4.89
CA GLY A 51 0.34 8.08 -5.79
C GLY A 51 0.00 7.80 -7.25
N ARG A 52 0.59 8.59 -8.16
CA ARG A 52 0.47 8.44 -9.61
C ARG A 52 1.77 7.92 -10.20
N LEU A 53 1.68 6.98 -11.14
CA LEU A 53 2.84 6.50 -11.91
C LEU A 53 3.23 7.55 -12.95
N ASP A 54 4.53 7.81 -13.09
CA ASP A 54 5.08 8.73 -14.09
C ASP A 54 6.29 8.10 -14.82
N THR A 55 6.93 8.84 -15.72
CA THR A 55 8.05 8.36 -16.54
C THR A 55 9.23 7.86 -15.75
N ALA A 56 9.90 6.86 -16.32
CA ALA A 56 11.23 6.46 -15.89
C ALA A 56 12.28 7.47 -16.37
N ASN A 57 12.98 8.08 -15.42
CA ASN A 57 14.12 8.95 -15.71
C ASN A 57 15.46 8.23 -15.57
N VAL A 58 15.44 6.98 -15.10
CA VAL A 58 16.60 6.10 -14.92
C VAL A 58 16.18 4.70 -15.32
N ASP A 59 17.09 3.96 -15.96
CA ASP A 59 16.87 2.56 -16.31
C ASP A 59 16.46 1.75 -15.08
N GLU A 60 15.49 0.85 -15.28
CA GLU A 60 14.95 -0.08 -14.29
C GLU A 60 14.28 0.58 -13.08
N GLN A 61 13.95 1.87 -13.16
CA GLN A 61 13.24 2.60 -12.12
C GLN A 61 11.91 3.16 -12.61
N ILE A 62 10.97 3.35 -11.69
CA ILE A 62 9.73 4.10 -11.91
C ILE A 62 9.70 5.34 -11.05
N GLN A 63 8.90 6.32 -11.46
CA GLN A 63 8.60 7.49 -10.64
C GLN A 63 7.18 7.42 -10.11
N VAL A 64 7.03 7.69 -8.82
CA VAL A 64 5.72 7.75 -8.16
C VAL A 64 5.52 9.12 -7.51
N HIS A 65 4.52 9.85 -8.00
CA HIS A 65 4.11 11.14 -7.44
C HIS A 65 3.07 10.95 -6.35
N SER A 66 3.38 11.40 -5.13
CA SER A 66 2.42 11.45 -4.02
C SER A 66 2.22 12.87 -3.54
N HIS A 67 1.01 13.19 -3.08
CA HIS A 67 0.67 14.51 -2.53
C HIS A 67 1.40 14.81 -1.20
N ALA A 68 1.98 13.79 -0.55
CA ALA A 68 2.74 13.96 0.68
C ALA A 68 4.17 14.50 0.45
N PHE A 69 4.66 14.47 -0.80
CA PHE A 69 6.03 14.81 -1.15
C PHE A 69 6.11 15.89 -2.23
N ALA A 70 7.12 16.75 -2.16
CA ALA A 70 7.37 17.81 -3.14
C ALA A 70 7.93 17.26 -4.47
N GLN A 71 8.72 16.19 -4.40
CA GLN A 71 9.32 15.51 -5.55
C GLN A 71 8.72 14.10 -5.72
N PRO A 72 8.74 13.53 -6.93
CA PRO A 72 8.44 12.12 -7.12
C PRO A 72 9.45 11.23 -6.39
N MET A 73 8.97 10.08 -5.93
CA MET A 73 9.81 9.00 -5.46
C MET A 73 10.35 8.21 -6.64
N GLN A 74 11.67 8.03 -6.72
CA GLN A 74 12.28 7.07 -7.65
C GLN A 74 12.37 5.71 -6.97
N VAL A 75 11.83 4.67 -7.61
CA VAL A 75 11.78 3.31 -7.06
C VAL A 75 12.36 2.34 -8.07
N SER A 76 13.30 1.50 -7.63
CA SER A 76 13.78 0.39 -8.44
C SER A 76 12.68 -0.63 -8.69
N THR A 77 12.63 -1.17 -9.90
CA THR A 77 11.77 -2.33 -10.19
C THR A 77 12.15 -3.54 -9.34
N ASP A 78 13.39 -3.65 -8.86
CA ASP A 78 13.82 -4.71 -7.92
C ASP A 78 13.26 -4.56 -6.51
N ASP A 79 12.79 -3.36 -6.16
CA ASP A 79 12.17 -3.07 -4.86
C ASP A 79 10.64 -2.97 -4.97
N LEU A 80 10.08 -2.97 -6.18
CA LEU A 80 8.65 -2.89 -6.43
C LEU A 80 8.00 -4.28 -6.47
N LEU A 81 7.04 -4.53 -5.56
CA LEU A 81 6.22 -5.74 -5.60
C LEU A 81 5.05 -5.57 -6.57
N GLU A 82 4.25 -4.53 -6.37
CA GLU A 82 3.05 -4.26 -7.17
C GLU A 82 2.63 -2.79 -7.06
N GLY A 83 2.24 -2.19 -8.18
CA GLY A 83 1.42 -0.99 -8.24
C GLY A 83 0.09 -1.31 -8.89
N ARG A 84 -1.03 -0.91 -8.29
CA ARG A 84 -2.38 -1.18 -8.82
C ARG A 84 -3.30 0.02 -8.62
N ILE A 85 -4.10 0.35 -9.63
CA ILE A 85 -5.14 1.38 -9.52
C ILE A 85 -6.10 1.07 -8.36
N MET A 86 -6.38 2.06 -7.50
CA MET A 86 -7.21 1.85 -6.30
C MET A 86 -8.69 1.66 -6.63
N ARG A 87 -9.14 2.27 -7.73
CA ARG A 87 -10.47 2.06 -8.29
C ARG A 87 -10.25 1.69 -9.75
N PRO A 88 -10.55 0.44 -10.15
CA PRO A 88 -10.63 0.14 -11.57
C PRO A 88 -11.56 1.17 -12.20
N PRO A 89 -11.22 1.74 -13.38
CA PRO A 89 -12.21 2.49 -14.11
C PRO A 89 -13.44 1.60 -14.21
N VAL A 90 -14.60 2.13 -13.85
CA VAL A 90 -15.85 1.46 -14.17
C VAL A 90 -15.88 1.46 -15.69
N ILE A 91 -15.43 0.37 -16.29
CA ILE A 91 -15.65 0.10 -17.70
C ILE A 91 -17.17 0.03 -17.78
N ALA A 92 -17.79 1.14 -18.18
CA ALA A 92 -19.20 1.13 -18.51
C ALA A 92 -19.35 -0.05 -19.47
N PRO A 93 -20.22 -1.04 -19.18
CA PRO A 93 -20.35 -2.21 -20.03
C PRO A 93 -20.52 -1.66 -21.43
N ASP A 94 -19.53 -1.93 -22.29
CA ASP A 94 -19.41 -1.32 -23.60
C ASP A 94 -20.82 -1.36 -24.21
N GLN A 95 -21.38 -0.18 -24.55
CA GLN A 95 -22.38 -0.21 -25.60
C GLN A 95 -21.73 -1.03 -26.70
N PRO A 96 -22.40 -2.04 -27.30
CA PRO A 96 -21.82 -2.92 -28.30
C PRO A 96 -21.37 -2.07 -29.50
N THR A 97 -20.21 -1.46 -29.35
CA THR A 97 -19.41 -0.81 -30.36
C THR A 97 -19.06 -1.94 -31.28
N GLU A 98 -19.30 -1.69 -32.57
CA GLU A 98 -19.20 -2.64 -33.67
C GLU A 98 -18.16 -3.71 -33.38
N THR A 99 -18.56 -4.98 -33.57
CA THR A 99 -17.83 -6.24 -33.40
C THR A 99 -16.47 -6.26 -34.11
N SER A 100 -15.59 -5.34 -33.72
CA SER A 100 -14.24 -5.25 -34.19
C SER A 100 -13.54 -6.48 -33.64
N SER A 101 -13.00 -7.26 -34.56
CA SER A 101 -12.31 -8.51 -34.34
C SER A 101 -10.98 -8.24 -33.61
N ARG A 102 -11.05 -7.80 -32.35
CA ARG A 102 -9.90 -7.65 -31.46
C ARG A 102 -9.52 -9.00 -30.89
N PHE A 103 -8.24 -9.30 -30.94
CA PHE A 103 -7.64 -10.52 -30.43
C PHE A 103 -6.60 -10.19 -29.37
N ALA A 104 -6.48 -11.09 -28.40
CA ALA A 104 -5.36 -11.18 -27.50
C ALA A 104 -4.35 -12.20 -28.03
N PHE A 105 -3.11 -11.76 -28.21
CA PHE A 105 -1.98 -12.56 -28.65
C PHE A 105 -1.09 -12.82 -27.43
N LEU A 106 -1.09 -14.05 -26.93
CA LEU A 106 -0.18 -14.49 -25.87
C LEU A 106 1.14 -14.90 -26.50
N LEU A 107 2.22 -14.27 -26.03
CA LEU A 107 3.58 -14.51 -26.51
C LEU A 107 4.34 -15.47 -25.59
N ALA A 108 5.48 -15.97 -26.06
CA ALA A 108 6.30 -16.98 -25.40
C ALA A 108 6.92 -16.48 -24.09
N ASP A 109 7.19 -15.18 -23.96
CA ASP A 109 7.65 -14.54 -22.72
C ASP A 109 6.52 -14.34 -21.67
N GLY A 110 5.27 -14.65 -22.05
CA GLY A 110 4.07 -14.43 -21.25
C GLY A 110 3.43 -13.04 -21.44
N SER A 111 3.98 -12.18 -22.30
CA SER A 111 3.33 -10.94 -22.73
C SER A 111 2.01 -11.26 -23.46
N GLN A 112 1.05 -10.34 -23.37
CA GLN A 112 -0.25 -10.42 -24.02
C GLN A 112 -0.53 -9.13 -24.78
N LEU A 113 -0.56 -9.15 -26.10
CA LEU A 113 -0.91 -7.96 -26.89
C LEU A 113 -2.39 -7.99 -27.28
N VAL A 114 -3.11 -6.89 -27.08
CA VAL A 114 -4.52 -6.78 -27.49
C VAL A 114 -4.66 -5.83 -28.67
N GLY A 115 -5.13 -6.33 -29.81
CA GLY A 115 -5.22 -5.52 -31.02
C GLY A 115 -5.87 -6.24 -32.20
N THR A 116 -5.74 -5.65 -33.38
CA THR A 116 -6.14 -6.24 -34.66
C THR A 116 -4.91 -6.53 -35.51
N VAL A 117 -4.97 -7.56 -36.35
CA VAL A 117 -3.88 -7.83 -37.30
C VAL A 117 -3.87 -6.71 -38.35
N SER A 118 -2.74 -6.00 -38.48
CA SER A 118 -2.59 -4.91 -39.46
C SER A 118 -2.06 -5.40 -40.80
N ASP A 119 -1.11 -6.34 -40.78
CA ASP A 119 -0.42 -6.86 -41.95
C ASP A 119 0.46 -8.07 -41.58
N ARG A 120 1.00 -8.74 -42.60
CA ARG A 120 1.98 -9.81 -42.42
C ARG A 120 3.30 -9.47 -43.09
N LEU A 121 4.37 -9.59 -42.33
CA LEU A 121 5.76 -9.39 -42.75
C LEU A 121 6.54 -10.66 -42.44
N LYS A 122 6.33 -11.75 -43.19
CA LYS A 122 6.98 -13.06 -42.91
C LYS A 122 8.47 -12.87 -42.58
N PRO A 123 8.96 -13.32 -41.40
CA PRO A 123 8.34 -14.27 -40.45
C PRO A 123 7.58 -13.62 -39.26
N ALA A 124 7.02 -12.42 -39.44
CA ALA A 124 6.35 -11.66 -38.38
C ALA A 124 4.92 -11.23 -38.76
N ILE A 125 4.12 -10.93 -37.72
CA ILE A 125 2.77 -10.36 -37.81
C ILE A 125 2.80 -8.94 -37.26
N GLY A 126 2.19 -8.02 -38.02
CA GLY A 126 1.91 -6.67 -37.56
C GLY A 126 0.57 -6.63 -36.79
N ILE A 127 0.57 -6.02 -35.61
CA ILE A 127 -0.61 -5.83 -34.77
C ILE A 127 -0.81 -4.34 -34.54
N GLN A 128 -2.01 -3.85 -34.81
CA GLN A 128 -2.45 -2.53 -34.37
C GLN A 128 -3.09 -2.63 -32.98
N THR A 129 -2.42 -2.08 -31.97
CA THR A 129 -2.91 -1.97 -30.60
C THR A 129 -3.57 -0.61 -30.36
N GLN A 130 -4.35 -0.49 -29.28
CA GLN A 130 -5.01 0.76 -28.92
C GLN A 130 -4.04 1.78 -28.30
N HIS A 131 -3.15 1.34 -27.40
CA HIS A 131 -2.29 2.23 -26.63
C HIS A 131 -0.84 2.29 -27.13
N LEU A 132 -0.37 1.25 -27.84
CA LEU A 132 1.05 1.12 -28.23
C LEU A 132 1.26 1.40 -29.72
N GLY A 133 0.20 1.70 -30.46
CA GLY A 133 0.27 1.83 -31.91
C GLY A 133 0.48 0.49 -32.60
N ARG A 134 1.24 0.51 -33.70
CA ARG A 134 1.54 -0.69 -34.50
C ARG A 134 2.81 -1.36 -33.97
N LEU A 135 2.71 -2.66 -33.70
CA LEU A 135 3.81 -3.50 -33.22
C LEU A 135 4.07 -4.64 -34.20
N THR A 136 5.32 -5.10 -34.25
CA THR A 136 5.74 -6.27 -35.03
C THR A 136 6.14 -7.41 -34.08
N ILE A 137 5.51 -8.58 -34.22
CA ILE A 137 5.82 -9.77 -33.42
C ILE A 137 6.25 -10.95 -34.31
N GLN A 138 7.23 -11.73 -33.88
CA GLN A 138 7.68 -12.91 -34.62
C GLN A 138 6.65 -14.04 -34.53
N ASP A 139 6.41 -14.77 -35.63
CA ASP A 139 5.43 -15.85 -35.69
C ASP A 139 5.71 -16.96 -34.65
N ASP A 140 7.00 -17.24 -34.40
CA ASP A 140 7.45 -18.27 -33.46
C ASP A 140 7.36 -17.85 -32.00
N SER A 141 7.17 -16.56 -31.72
CA SER A 141 6.94 -16.07 -30.36
C SER A 141 5.47 -16.16 -29.95
N ILE A 142 4.53 -16.41 -30.86
CA ILE A 142 3.10 -16.49 -30.54
C ILE A 142 2.76 -17.89 -30.03
N VAL A 143 2.20 -17.97 -28.82
CA VAL A 143 1.73 -19.21 -28.20
C VAL A 143 0.23 -19.38 -28.37
N ARG A 144 -0.55 -18.29 -28.30
CA ARG A 144 -2.01 -18.35 -28.42
C ARG A 144 -2.58 -17.09 -29.02
N ILE A 145 -3.61 -17.24 -29.81
CA ILE A 145 -4.47 -16.15 -30.30
C ILE A 145 -5.88 -16.46 -29.84
N VAL A 146 -6.56 -15.51 -29.21
CA VAL A 146 -7.94 -15.70 -28.76
C VAL A 146 -8.70 -14.39 -28.90
N GLN A 147 -9.99 -14.45 -29.18
CA GLN A 147 -10.82 -13.25 -29.19
C GLN A 147 -10.73 -12.53 -27.84
N GLN A 148 -10.58 -11.20 -27.83
CA GLN A 148 -10.38 -10.43 -26.59
C GLN A 148 -11.48 -10.71 -25.55
N SER A 149 -12.74 -10.82 -25.98
CA SER A 149 -13.89 -11.13 -25.11
C SER A 149 -13.86 -12.54 -24.50
N GLU A 150 -13.07 -13.45 -25.07
CA GLU A 150 -12.87 -14.82 -24.59
C GLU A 150 -11.54 -14.97 -23.83
N MET A 151 -10.67 -13.96 -23.87
CA MET A 151 -9.40 -13.99 -23.15
C MET A 151 -9.68 -13.97 -21.64
N PRO A 152 -9.16 -14.93 -20.87
CA PRO A 152 -9.26 -14.87 -19.42
C PRO A 152 -8.54 -13.62 -18.91
N ASP A 153 -9.26 -12.76 -18.20
CA ASP A 153 -8.67 -11.61 -17.52
C ASP A 153 -7.84 -12.12 -16.33
N GLN A 154 -6.51 -12.17 -16.50
CA GLN A 154 -5.61 -12.70 -15.48
C GLN A 154 -5.40 -11.68 -14.37
N ILE A 155 -5.80 -12.05 -13.16
CA ILE A 155 -5.72 -11.21 -11.96
C ILE A 155 -4.34 -11.34 -11.31
N LEU A 156 -3.83 -12.58 -11.17
CA LEU A 156 -2.56 -12.89 -10.49
C LEU A 156 -1.91 -14.15 -11.10
N SER A 157 -0.60 -14.28 -10.90
CA SER A 157 0.17 -15.52 -11.12
C SER A 157 1.07 -15.78 -9.93
N LEU A 158 1.43 -17.04 -9.68
CA LEU A 158 2.39 -17.42 -8.63
C LEU A 158 3.72 -16.69 -8.79
N ALA A 159 4.21 -16.59 -10.02
CA ALA A 159 5.48 -15.94 -10.34
C ALA A 159 5.52 -14.49 -9.85
N ASN A 160 4.38 -13.79 -9.89
CA ASN A 160 4.27 -12.36 -9.66
C ASN A 160 3.54 -12.02 -8.34
N SER A 161 3.38 -12.99 -7.43
CA SER A 161 2.60 -12.80 -6.21
C SER A 161 3.16 -13.54 -4.99
N ARG A 162 4.47 -13.81 -4.97
CA ARG A 162 5.08 -14.56 -3.85
C ARG A 162 4.89 -13.83 -2.51
N PHE A 163 5.00 -12.50 -2.50
CA PHE A 163 4.70 -11.62 -1.36
C PHE A 163 3.26 -11.72 -0.80
N ARG A 164 2.33 -12.34 -1.54
CA ARG A 164 0.95 -12.56 -1.06
C ARG A 164 0.82 -13.81 -0.22
N PHE A 165 1.84 -14.66 -0.16
CA PHE A 165 1.89 -15.82 0.71
C PHE A 165 2.43 -15.44 2.08
N ARG A 166 1.83 -15.96 3.14
CA ARG A 166 2.40 -15.86 4.47
C ARG A 166 3.67 -16.70 4.54
N HIS A 167 4.72 -16.13 5.11
CA HIS A 167 5.90 -16.88 5.51
C HIS A 167 5.51 -17.80 6.66
N GLU A 168 5.46 -19.10 6.37
CA GLU A 168 5.10 -20.15 7.31
C GLU A 168 6.22 -21.18 7.31
N THR A 169 6.41 -21.86 8.45
CA THR A 169 7.47 -22.89 8.55
C THR A 169 7.18 -24.02 7.57
N GLY A 170 8.21 -24.54 6.92
CA GLY A 170 8.10 -25.62 5.93
C GLY A 170 7.82 -25.19 4.48
N TRP A 171 7.35 -23.95 4.25
CA TRP A 171 7.08 -23.41 2.91
C TRP A 171 8.14 -22.38 2.48
N SER A 172 8.65 -22.50 1.26
CA SER A 172 9.66 -21.59 0.70
C SER A 172 9.56 -21.50 -0.81
N PHE A 173 9.88 -20.34 -1.39
CA PHE A 173 10.01 -20.19 -2.84
C PHE A 173 11.40 -20.60 -3.34
N ASN A 174 11.45 -21.29 -4.46
CA ASN A 174 12.67 -21.59 -5.22
C ASN A 174 12.44 -21.30 -6.73
N ASP A 175 13.38 -21.73 -7.58
CA ASP A 175 13.29 -21.53 -9.03
C ASP A 175 12.18 -22.36 -9.70
N GLU A 176 11.71 -23.43 -9.04
CA GLU A 176 10.65 -24.31 -9.54
C GLU A 176 9.25 -23.84 -9.12
N GLY A 177 9.14 -23.07 -8.04
CA GLY A 177 7.88 -22.53 -7.52
C GLY A 177 7.84 -22.46 -6.00
N LEU A 178 6.66 -22.68 -5.44
CA LEU A 178 6.44 -22.69 -3.99
C LEU A 178 6.56 -24.13 -3.47
N ARG A 179 7.63 -24.41 -2.71
CA ARG A 179 7.95 -25.74 -2.19
C ARG A 179 7.60 -25.87 -0.71
N CYS A 180 6.94 -26.97 -0.36
CA CYS A 180 6.76 -27.44 1.00
C CYS A 180 7.63 -28.66 1.26
N THR A 181 8.36 -28.68 2.38
CA THR A 181 9.21 -29.81 2.80
C THR A 181 8.80 -30.42 4.14
N GLU A 182 7.87 -29.79 4.86
CA GLU A 182 7.41 -30.26 6.16
C GLU A 182 5.98 -30.83 6.06
N PRO A 183 5.74 -32.06 6.54
CA PRO A 183 4.41 -32.62 6.62
C PRO A 183 3.49 -31.80 7.54
N GLU A 184 2.23 -31.70 7.16
CA GLU A 184 1.16 -30.94 7.85
C GLU A 184 1.39 -29.41 7.89
N ALA A 185 2.38 -28.89 7.15
CA ALA A 185 2.60 -27.46 7.04
C ALA A 185 1.58 -26.80 6.12
N ALA A 186 1.10 -25.62 6.51
CA ALA A 186 0.14 -24.82 5.75
C ALA A 186 0.69 -23.43 5.43
N THR A 187 0.34 -22.88 4.27
CA THR A 187 0.57 -21.48 3.92
C THR A 187 -0.70 -20.85 3.37
N VAL A 188 -0.87 -19.54 3.62
CA VAL A 188 -2.07 -18.77 3.24
C VAL A 188 -1.68 -17.70 2.23
N ALA A 189 -2.39 -17.65 1.12
CA ALA A 189 -2.22 -16.66 0.06
C ALA A 189 -3.36 -15.64 0.09
N ASN A 190 -3.04 -14.35 0.26
CA ASN A 190 -4.02 -13.26 0.20
C ASN A 190 -4.22 -12.76 -1.23
N TYR A 191 -5.05 -13.48 -1.97
CA TYR A 191 -5.28 -13.26 -3.41
C TYR A 191 -6.44 -12.33 -3.73
N GLU A 192 -7.16 -11.85 -2.70
CA GLU A 192 -8.36 -11.01 -2.86
C GLU A 192 -9.37 -11.66 -3.82
N LEU A 193 -9.62 -12.96 -3.63
CA LEU A 193 -10.42 -13.78 -4.55
C LEU A 193 -11.78 -13.11 -4.89
N PRO A 194 -12.11 -12.95 -6.19
CA PRO A 194 -13.40 -12.43 -6.62
C PRO A 194 -14.56 -13.36 -6.24
N SER A 195 -15.80 -12.88 -6.38
CA SER A 195 -17.00 -13.74 -6.24
C SER A 195 -17.03 -14.88 -7.27
N ARG A 196 -16.47 -14.65 -8.46
CA ARG A 196 -16.30 -15.65 -9.52
C ARG A 196 -14.89 -15.60 -10.09
N PHE A 197 -14.22 -16.74 -10.11
CA PHE A 197 -12.87 -16.82 -10.63
C PHE A 197 -12.56 -18.19 -11.21
N ARG A 198 -11.56 -18.23 -12.07
CA ARG A 198 -10.88 -19.45 -12.49
C ARG A 198 -9.51 -19.48 -11.85
N LEU A 199 -9.15 -20.61 -11.25
CA LEU A 199 -7.83 -20.89 -10.71
C LEU A 199 -7.20 -22.01 -11.52
N ARG A 200 -6.09 -21.73 -12.18
CA ARG A 200 -5.23 -22.76 -12.77
C ARG A 200 -4.17 -23.16 -11.78
N LEU A 201 -4.06 -24.45 -11.51
CA LEU A 201 -3.15 -25.00 -10.52
C LEU A 201 -2.26 -26.07 -11.17
N LYS A 202 -0.95 -25.97 -10.93
CA LYS A 202 0.08 -26.94 -11.30
C LYS A 202 0.86 -27.35 -10.06
N VAL A 203 0.82 -28.63 -9.72
CA VAL A 203 1.46 -29.19 -8.52
C VAL A 203 2.27 -30.43 -8.89
N ILE A 204 3.45 -30.56 -8.27
CA ILE A 204 4.31 -31.74 -8.32
C ILE A 204 4.47 -32.28 -6.90
N CYS A 205 4.32 -33.59 -6.72
CA CYS A 205 4.64 -34.28 -5.47
C CYS A 205 5.87 -35.18 -5.68
N ASP A 206 6.82 -35.15 -4.74
CA ASP A 206 8.03 -35.99 -4.81
C ASP A 206 7.73 -37.49 -4.54
N GLY A 207 6.58 -37.79 -3.91
CA GLY A 207 6.14 -39.14 -3.56
C GLY A 207 4.62 -39.34 -3.69
N ASP A 208 3.99 -39.93 -2.68
CA ASP A 208 2.54 -40.11 -2.64
C ASP A 208 1.86 -38.75 -2.45
N ALA A 209 0.90 -38.44 -3.31
CA ALA A 209 0.18 -37.17 -3.21
C ALA A 209 -0.65 -37.12 -1.91
N ASP A 210 -0.46 -36.06 -1.13
CA ASP A 210 -1.35 -35.71 0.01
C ASP A 210 -1.33 -34.17 0.16
N PHE A 211 -2.04 -33.51 -0.75
CA PHE A 211 -2.08 -32.05 -0.92
C PHE A 211 -3.53 -31.54 -0.82
N GLU A 212 -3.72 -30.42 -0.12
CA GLU A 212 -5.00 -29.74 -0.03
C GLU A 212 -4.88 -28.27 -0.46
N LEU A 213 -5.86 -27.82 -1.25
CA LEU A 213 -6.14 -26.42 -1.53
C LEU A 213 -7.53 -26.08 -0.98
N SER A 214 -7.62 -25.07 -0.12
CA SER A 214 -8.88 -24.63 0.49
C SER A 214 -9.13 -23.14 0.25
N LEU A 215 -10.39 -22.75 0.08
CA LEU A 215 -10.80 -21.33 0.12
C LEU A 215 -11.00 -20.88 1.57
N GLY A 216 -10.41 -19.75 1.95
CA GLY A 216 -10.39 -19.24 3.33
C GLY A 216 -9.10 -19.58 4.07
N ASP A 217 -8.90 -18.93 5.22
CA ASP A 217 -7.73 -19.15 6.08
C ASP A 217 -7.96 -20.38 6.96
N ARG A 218 -7.12 -21.40 6.78
CA ARG A 218 -7.14 -22.61 7.62
C ARG A 218 -5.79 -22.87 8.28
N SER A 219 -4.87 -21.90 8.31
CA SER A 219 -3.56 -22.08 8.97
C SER A 219 -3.65 -21.98 10.49
N VAL A 220 -4.62 -21.21 11.01
CA VAL A 220 -4.87 -21.15 12.45
C VAL A 220 -5.60 -22.42 12.89
N ILE A 221 -4.82 -23.34 13.46
CA ILE A 221 -5.29 -24.52 14.19
C ILE A 221 -6.25 -24.04 15.30
N GLY A 222 -7.55 -24.00 15.02
CA GLY A 222 -8.56 -23.41 15.91
C GLY A 222 -9.92 -23.17 15.27
N ALA A 223 -9.99 -23.01 13.95
CA ALA A 223 -11.26 -23.00 13.23
C ALA A 223 -11.62 -24.41 12.72
N GLY A 224 -12.13 -25.27 13.62
CA GLY A 224 -12.98 -26.41 13.22
C GLY A 224 -12.36 -27.81 13.11
N GLN A 225 -11.20 -28.06 13.72
CA GLN A 225 -10.74 -29.45 13.97
C GLN A 225 -10.35 -29.59 15.43
N GLY A 226 -10.98 -30.55 16.11
CA GLY A 226 -10.61 -30.95 17.46
C GLY A 226 -9.13 -31.33 17.49
N SER A 227 -8.39 -30.65 18.36
CA SER A 227 -6.98 -30.87 18.67
C SER A 227 -6.77 -32.21 19.39
N GLY A 228 -7.02 -33.30 18.69
CA GLY A 228 -6.61 -34.63 19.08
C GLY A 228 -6.29 -35.38 17.81
N ARG A 229 -5.25 -36.22 17.86
CA ARG A 229 -5.06 -37.34 16.92
C ARG A 229 -6.37 -38.12 16.81
N VAL A 230 -7.28 -37.71 15.93
CA VAL A 230 -8.45 -38.50 15.60
C VAL A 230 -7.94 -39.53 14.60
N ASP A 231 -7.82 -40.75 15.13
CA ASP A 231 -7.65 -41.98 14.37
C ASP A 231 -8.39 -41.89 13.04
N ARG A 232 -7.67 -42.17 11.94
CA ARG A 232 -8.16 -42.15 10.53
C ARG A 232 -9.26 -43.20 10.24
N ARG A 233 -9.97 -43.69 11.26
CA ARG A 233 -11.04 -44.70 11.13
C ARG A 233 -12.40 -44.05 11.28
N GLY A 234 -12.89 -43.50 10.17
CA GLY A 234 -14.33 -43.35 9.87
C GLY A 234 -15.19 -42.78 11.00
N GLY A 235 -15.21 -41.47 11.12
CA GLY A 235 -16.18 -40.78 11.98
C GLY A 235 -16.28 -39.33 11.57
N SER A 236 -17.49 -38.89 11.23
CA SER A 236 -17.85 -37.52 10.87
C SER A 236 -17.07 -36.49 11.67
N LEU A 237 -16.29 -35.65 10.99
CA LEU A 237 -15.62 -34.51 11.61
C LEU A 237 -16.68 -33.67 12.33
N SER A 238 -16.55 -33.54 13.64
CA SER A 238 -17.47 -32.76 14.46
C SER A 238 -17.23 -31.28 14.16
N ARG A 239 -17.98 -30.75 13.20
CA ARG A 239 -17.94 -29.35 12.80
C ARG A 239 -18.70 -28.52 13.84
N LEU A 240 -18.13 -27.40 14.27
CA LEU A 240 -18.88 -26.45 15.08
C LEU A 240 -20.08 -25.96 14.26
N PRO A 241 -21.27 -25.72 14.85
CA PRO A 241 -22.42 -25.13 14.13
C PRO A 241 -22.11 -23.79 13.44
N THR A 242 -20.99 -23.18 13.80
CA THR A 242 -20.48 -21.91 13.26
C THR A 242 -19.55 -22.08 12.06
N GLU A 243 -19.14 -23.30 11.69
CA GLU A 243 -18.35 -23.52 10.48
C GLU A 243 -19.23 -23.31 9.23
N ARG A 244 -19.00 -22.17 8.57
CA ARG A 244 -19.60 -21.79 7.29
C ARG A 244 -19.01 -22.62 6.15
N LEU A 245 -19.60 -22.53 4.97
CA LEU A 245 -19.27 -23.32 3.79
C LEU A 245 -17.75 -23.38 3.50
N VAL A 246 -17.27 -24.60 3.38
CA VAL A 246 -15.91 -24.97 3.02
C VAL A 246 -15.90 -25.37 1.55
N THR A 247 -15.00 -24.78 0.78
CA THR A 247 -14.71 -25.16 -0.61
C THR A 247 -13.25 -25.58 -0.70
N ARG A 248 -12.99 -26.81 -1.13
CA ARG A 248 -11.62 -27.34 -1.20
C ARG A 248 -11.41 -28.36 -2.31
N LEU A 249 -10.16 -28.53 -2.68
CA LEU A 249 -9.61 -29.61 -3.48
C LEU A 249 -8.65 -30.43 -2.60
N GLU A 250 -8.80 -31.74 -2.58
CA GLU A 250 -7.86 -32.67 -1.92
C GLU A 250 -7.32 -33.64 -2.97
N TRP A 251 -6.00 -33.72 -3.11
CA TRP A 251 -5.31 -34.70 -3.95
C TRP A 251 -4.62 -35.72 -3.06
N VAL A 252 -5.13 -36.95 -3.07
CA VAL A 252 -4.65 -38.07 -2.25
C VAL A 252 -4.36 -39.27 -3.16
N ASP A 253 -3.11 -39.73 -3.12
CA ASP A 253 -2.57 -40.81 -3.94
C ASP A 253 -2.86 -40.57 -5.45
N HIS A 254 -3.80 -41.32 -6.03
CA HIS A 254 -4.20 -41.23 -7.45
C HIS A 254 -5.55 -40.53 -7.66
N SER A 255 -6.14 -39.97 -6.61
CA SER A 255 -7.49 -39.42 -6.66
C SER A 255 -7.50 -37.95 -6.28
N VAL A 256 -8.26 -37.16 -7.02
CA VAL A 256 -8.58 -35.79 -6.67
C VAL A 256 -10.05 -35.73 -6.30
N SER A 257 -10.33 -35.11 -5.16
CA SER A 257 -11.68 -34.79 -4.75
C SER A 257 -11.87 -33.28 -4.71
N ILE A 258 -13.01 -32.83 -5.21
CA ILE A 258 -13.47 -31.46 -4.97
C ILE A 258 -14.68 -31.52 -4.05
N VAL A 259 -14.69 -30.66 -3.04
CA VAL A 259 -15.68 -30.71 -1.96
C VAL A 259 -16.21 -29.31 -1.70
N ARG A 260 -17.54 -29.20 -1.69
CA ARG A 260 -18.26 -28.09 -1.07
C ARG A 260 -19.11 -28.62 0.07
N SER A 261 -18.95 -28.07 1.26
CA SER A 261 -19.62 -28.61 2.43
C SER A 261 -19.90 -27.55 3.50
N ASN A 262 -21.05 -27.63 4.15
CA ASN A 262 -21.39 -26.82 5.33
C ASN A 262 -21.49 -27.73 6.57
N ALA A 263 -22.07 -27.24 7.68
CA ALA A 263 -22.20 -28.03 8.91
C ALA A 263 -23.04 -29.32 8.75
N SER A 264 -23.95 -29.38 7.77
CA SER A 264 -24.97 -30.42 7.67
C SER A 264 -24.90 -31.26 6.39
N VAL A 265 -24.40 -30.69 5.29
CA VAL A 265 -24.45 -31.29 3.95
C VAL A 265 -23.11 -31.12 3.25
N SER A 266 -22.74 -32.10 2.44
CA SER A 266 -21.58 -32.05 1.54
C SER A 266 -21.99 -32.45 0.12
N SER A 267 -21.51 -31.69 -0.86
CA SER A 267 -21.47 -32.07 -2.28
C SER A 267 -20.00 -32.32 -2.62
N ALA A 268 -19.69 -33.53 -3.06
CA ALA A 268 -18.33 -33.93 -3.37
C ALA A 268 -18.32 -34.84 -4.59
N GLU A 269 -17.29 -34.70 -5.40
CA GLU A 269 -16.99 -35.59 -6.52
C GLU A 269 -15.52 -35.97 -6.48
N VAL A 270 -15.23 -37.20 -6.89
CA VAL A 270 -13.88 -37.79 -6.90
C VAL A 270 -13.59 -38.27 -8.31
N PHE A 271 -12.40 -37.95 -8.82
CA PHE A 271 -11.95 -38.35 -10.14
C PHE A 271 -10.45 -38.67 -10.13
N ASP A 272 -10.01 -39.42 -11.14
CA ASP A 272 -8.60 -39.65 -11.42
C ASP A 272 -8.12 -38.59 -12.43
N PRO A 273 -7.18 -37.70 -12.07
CA PRO A 273 -6.70 -36.63 -12.95
C PRO A 273 -5.80 -37.10 -14.11
N ASP A 274 -5.54 -38.41 -14.31
CA ASP A 274 -4.43 -38.93 -15.16
C ASP A 274 -3.10 -38.26 -14.78
N ALA A 275 -2.89 -38.08 -13.46
CA ALA A 275 -1.69 -37.47 -12.88
C ALA A 275 -0.51 -38.44 -12.97
N ARG A 276 0.08 -38.57 -14.15
CA ARG A 276 1.28 -39.38 -14.34
C ARG A 276 2.46 -38.71 -13.65
N ASN A 277 3.26 -39.52 -12.96
CA ASN A 277 4.52 -39.09 -12.33
C ASN A 277 4.35 -38.01 -11.26
N GLY A 278 3.27 -38.06 -10.48
CA GLY A 278 3.07 -37.13 -9.36
C GLY A 278 2.88 -35.69 -9.82
N ARG A 279 2.26 -35.45 -10.99
CA ARG A 279 1.96 -34.11 -11.50
C ARG A 279 0.47 -33.89 -11.69
N LEU A 280 -0.06 -32.81 -11.13
CA LEU A 280 -1.44 -32.39 -11.29
C LEU A 280 -1.49 -31.05 -12.02
N GLU A 281 -2.21 -30.99 -13.15
CA GLU A 281 -2.59 -29.75 -13.82
C GLU A 281 -4.13 -29.69 -13.92
N ILE A 282 -4.70 -28.66 -13.30
CA ILE A 282 -6.15 -28.53 -13.17
C ILE A 282 -6.59 -27.07 -13.23
N ASP A 283 -7.71 -26.83 -13.89
CA ASP A 283 -8.43 -25.57 -13.89
C ASP A 283 -9.68 -25.70 -13.00
N LEU A 284 -9.82 -24.84 -12.00
CA LEU A 284 -10.94 -24.77 -11.08
C LEU A 284 -11.76 -23.52 -11.36
N TYR A 285 -13.04 -23.66 -11.68
CA TYR A 285 -13.98 -22.55 -11.86
C TYR A 285 -14.87 -22.45 -10.63
N CYS A 286 -14.70 -21.39 -9.86
CA CYS A 286 -15.39 -21.19 -8.59
C CYS A 286 -16.38 -20.04 -8.70
N ASP A 287 -17.66 -20.32 -8.37
CA ASP A 287 -18.67 -19.31 -8.08
C ASP A 287 -18.97 -19.38 -6.58
N GLN A 288 -18.45 -18.41 -5.82
CA GLN A 288 -18.65 -18.34 -4.38
C GLN A 288 -20.10 -17.98 -4.04
N THR A 289 -20.79 -17.25 -4.92
CA THR A 289 -22.18 -16.78 -4.72
C THR A 289 -23.22 -17.85 -5.00
N ASP A 290 -23.06 -18.59 -6.10
CA ASP A 290 -23.94 -19.71 -6.47
C ASP A 290 -23.54 -21.04 -5.79
N GLY A 291 -22.44 -21.02 -5.04
CA GLY A 291 -21.94 -22.20 -4.35
C GLY A 291 -21.48 -23.29 -5.31
N ARG A 292 -20.85 -22.94 -6.43
CA ARG A 292 -20.46 -23.87 -7.49
C ARG A 292 -18.94 -24.00 -7.60
N LEU A 293 -18.46 -25.21 -7.84
CA LEU A 293 -17.05 -25.49 -8.14
C LEU A 293 -16.97 -26.53 -9.26
N ILE A 294 -16.34 -26.16 -10.36
CA ILE A 294 -16.12 -27.02 -11.53
C ILE A 294 -14.63 -27.29 -11.65
N ALA A 295 -14.24 -28.53 -11.85
CA ALA A 295 -12.87 -28.92 -12.13
C ALA A 295 -12.74 -29.43 -13.56
N THR A 296 -11.75 -28.91 -14.30
CA THR A 296 -11.42 -29.37 -15.64
C THR A 296 -9.94 -29.70 -15.76
N SER A 297 -9.60 -30.75 -16.49
CA SER A 297 -8.22 -31.10 -16.84
C SER A 297 -8.14 -31.38 -18.34
N ASN A 298 -7.15 -30.80 -19.02
CA ASN A 298 -6.97 -30.94 -20.47
C ASN A 298 -8.24 -30.62 -21.29
N GLY A 299 -9.03 -29.64 -20.83
CA GLY A 299 -10.29 -29.22 -21.44
C GLY A 299 -11.48 -30.13 -21.14
N LEU A 300 -11.28 -31.27 -20.48
CA LEU A 300 -12.36 -32.16 -20.06
C LEU A 300 -12.86 -31.77 -18.67
N MET A 301 -14.16 -31.64 -18.51
CA MET A 301 -14.80 -31.50 -17.20
C MET A 301 -14.68 -32.82 -16.44
N MET A 302 -14.02 -32.76 -15.29
CA MET A 302 -13.76 -33.91 -14.42
C MET A 302 -14.78 -33.99 -13.29
N ALA A 303 -15.21 -32.84 -12.78
CA ALA A 303 -16.20 -32.75 -11.72
C ALA A 303 -16.94 -31.40 -11.70
N ASN A 304 -18.16 -31.39 -11.15
CA ASN A 304 -19.02 -30.22 -11.01
C ASN A 304 -19.90 -30.33 -9.76
N VAL A 305 -19.42 -29.76 -8.65
CA VAL A 305 -20.14 -29.78 -7.37
C VAL A 305 -20.88 -28.46 -7.13
N LYS A 306 -22.08 -28.56 -6.56
CA LYS A 306 -22.90 -27.40 -6.21
C LYS A 306 -23.53 -27.55 -4.84
N LEU A 307 -23.23 -26.59 -3.96
CA LEU A 307 -23.82 -26.42 -2.64
C LEU A 307 -23.82 -24.93 -2.31
N ALA A 308 -24.98 -24.30 -2.39
CA ALA A 308 -25.18 -22.89 -2.07
C ALA A 308 -25.45 -22.69 -0.57
N ASP A 309 -24.95 -21.57 -0.02
CA ASP A 309 -25.36 -21.08 1.29
C ASP A 309 -26.57 -20.16 1.17
N GLU A 310 -27.38 -20.09 2.23
CA GLU A 310 -28.43 -19.08 2.34
C GLU A 310 -27.87 -17.66 2.28
N THR A 311 -26.66 -17.45 2.81
CA THR A 311 -25.92 -16.19 2.74
C THR A 311 -24.49 -16.49 2.31
N PRO A 312 -24.14 -16.33 1.02
CA PRO A 312 -22.81 -16.63 0.52
C PRO A 312 -21.74 -15.82 1.24
N GLU A 313 -20.72 -16.50 1.75
CA GLU A 313 -19.54 -15.86 2.31
C GLU A 313 -18.42 -15.83 1.28
N LEU A 314 -18.05 -14.62 0.85
CA LEU A 314 -16.92 -14.44 -0.06
C LEU A 314 -15.61 -14.58 0.71
N ARG A 315 -14.87 -15.63 0.40
CA ARG A 315 -13.49 -15.81 0.85
C ARG A 315 -12.58 -15.00 -0.05
N SER A 316 -11.60 -14.33 0.55
CA SER A 316 -10.58 -13.55 -0.17
C SER A 316 -9.21 -14.23 -0.23
N VAL A 317 -9.02 -15.34 0.49
CA VAL A 317 -7.73 -16.01 0.65
C VAL A 317 -7.79 -17.48 0.25
N LEU A 318 -6.62 -18.05 -0.07
CA LEU A 318 -6.41 -19.47 -0.34
C LEU A 318 -5.50 -20.06 0.74
N THR A 319 -5.75 -21.27 1.19
CA THR A 319 -4.81 -22.04 2.03
C THR A 319 -4.31 -23.24 1.25
N LEU A 320 -3.00 -23.46 1.27
CA LEU A 320 -2.33 -24.65 0.75
C LEU A 320 -1.80 -25.46 1.92
N ILE A 321 -2.01 -26.77 1.91
CA ILE A 321 -1.54 -27.68 2.97
C ILE A 321 -0.85 -28.87 2.30
N SER A 322 0.39 -29.17 2.73
CA SER A 322 1.03 -30.45 2.44
C SER A 322 0.88 -31.36 3.65
N ARG A 323 0.41 -32.59 3.48
CA ARG A 323 0.15 -33.51 4.60
C ARG A 323 1.18 -34.65 4.70
N ARG A 324 1.94 -34.92 3.64
CA ARG A 324 2.96 -35.99 3.61
C ARG A 324 4.25 -35.55 2.94
N ASP A 325 4.46 -36.02 1.71
CA ASP A 325 5.71 -35.84 0.98
C ASP A 325 5.87 -34.38 0.54
N ALA A 326 7.08 -34.04 0.11
CA ALA A 326 7.36 -32.70 -0.37
C ALA A 326 6.49 -32.39 -1.60
N VAL A 327 5.95 -31.17 -1.61
CA VAL A 327 5.07 -30.66 -2.66
C VAL A 327 5.69 -29.41 -3.26
N VAL A 328 5.65 -29.28 -4.58
CA VAL A 328 6.03 -28.06 -5.30
C VAL A 328 4.83 -27.56 -6.09
N VAL A 329 4.32 -26.39 -5.74
CA VAL A 329 3.34 -25.68 -6.58
C VAL A 329 4.13 -24.90 -7.62
N THR A 330 4.14 -25.41 -8.86
CA THR A 330 4.91 -24.85 -9.98
C THR A 330 4.13 -23.80 -10.77
N GLY A 331 2.82 -23.71 -10.56
CA GLY A 331 1.97 -22.72 -11.19
C GLY A 331 0.66 -22.54 -10.45
N LEU A 332 0.26 -21.29 -10.25
CA LEU A 332 -1.00 -20.93 -9.62
C LEU A 332 -1.45 -19.59 -10.22
N ASP A 333 -2.35 -19.64 -11.19
CA ASP A 333 -2.84 -18.47 -11.93
C ASP A 333 -4.30 -18.21 -11.64
N LEU A 334 -4.62 -16.98 -11.25
CA LEU A 334 -5.98 -16.53 -10.94
C LEU A 334 -6.52 -15.68 -12.10
N PHE A 335 -7.71 -16.00 -12.58
CA PHE A 335 -8.40 -15.28 -13.64
C PHE A 335 -9.82 -14.89 -13.22
N HIS A 336 -10.34 -13.79 -13.77
CA HIS A 336 -11.76 -13.50 -13.71
C HIS A 336 -12.54 -14.57 -14.47
N TRP A 337 -13.72 -14.93 -13.97
CA TRP A 337 -14.62 -15.84 -14.65
C TRP A 337 -16.02 -15.24 -14.74
N ASN A 338 -16.54 -15.18 -15.97
CA ASN A 338 -17.87 -14.63 -16.26
C ASN A 338 -19.04 -15.52 -15.76
N GLY A 339 -18.75 -16.72 -15.25
CA GLY A 339 -19.76 -17.68 -14.79
C GLY A 339 -20.29 -18.61 -15.88
N ILE A 340 -19.82 -18.48 -17.13
CA ILE A 340 -20.18 -19.40 -18.22
C ILE A 340 -19.43 -20.71 -18.02
N GLU A 341 -20.18 -21.81 -17.98
CA GLU A 341 -19.64 -23.15 -17.82
C GLU A 341 -18.66 -23.50 -18.95
N PRO A 342 -17.46 -24.03 -18.64
CA PRO A 342 -16.50 -24.42 -19.66
C PRO A 342 -17.02 -25.61 -20.47
N THR A 343 -16.89 -25.54 -21.79
CA THR A 343 -17.21 -26.66 -22.68
C THR A 343 -16.27 -27.83 -22.42
N SER A 344 -16.82 -28.98 -22.04
CA SER A 344 -16.05 -30.22 -21.82
C SER A 344 -15.66 -30.85 -23.16
N ARG A 345 -14.40 -30.69 -23.58
CA ARG A 345 -13.85 -31.31 -24.79
C ARG A 345 -12.33 -31.42 -24.70
N ARG A 346 -11.80 -32.59 -25.09
CA ARG A 346 -10.35 -32.77 -25.21
C ARG A 346 -9.80 -31.90 -26.34
N LEU A 347 -8.81 -31.08 -26.02
CA LEU A 347 -8.14 -30.20 -26.98
C LEU A 347 -6.78 -30.80 -27.37
N PRO A 348 -6.38 -30.78 -28.66
CA PRO A 348 -5.02 -31.06 -29.08
C PRO A 348 -4.03 -30.00 -28.57
N ASP A 349 -2.73 -30.29 -28.64
CA ASP A 349 -1.68 -29.32 -28.27
C ASP A 349 -1.61 -28.13 -29.24
N ARG A 350 -1.99 -28.36 -30.50
CA ARG A 350 -2.01 -27.36 -31.57
C ARG A 350 -3.32 -27.44 -32.34
N PHE A 351 -4.10 -26.37 -32.33
CA PHE A 351 -5.43 -26.36 -32.97
C PHE A 351 -5.94 -24.95 -33.26
N THR A 352 -6.96 -24.88 -34.12
CA THR A 352 -7.81 -23.71 -34.36
C THR A 352 -9.24 -24.09 -34.02
N MET A 353 -9.87 -23.28 -33.17
CA MET A 353 -11.28 -23.37 -32.81
C MET A 353 -12.03 -22.19 -33.39
N LEU A 354 -13.03 -22.48 -34.21
CA LEU A 354 -13.92 -21.49 -34.79
C LEU A 354 -15.07 -21.18 -33.82
N ARG A 355 -15.74 -20.03 -34.00
CA ARG A 355 -16.85 -19.56 -33.15
C ARG A 355 -18.06 -20.49 -33.14
N ASP A 356 -18.24 -21.29 -34.20
CA ASP A 356 -19.27 -22.33 -34.25
C ASP A 356 -18.92 -23.58 -33.42
N GLY A 357 -17.75 -23.59 -32.78
CA GLY A 357 -17.22 -24.70 -32.00
C GLY A 357 -16.52 -25.77 -32.84
N THR A 358 -16.33 -25.54 -34.14
CA THR A 358 -15.55 -26.41 -35.02
C THR A 358 -14.09 -26.41 -34.57
N LEU A 359 -13.55 -27.61 -34.34
CA LEU A 359 -12.16 -27.83 -33.92
C LEU A 359 -11.35 -28.37 -35.10
N ILE A 360 -10.32 -27.65 -35.49
CA ILE A 360 -9.40 -28.01 -36.56
C ILE A 360 -8.04 -28.27 -35.93
N ASN A 361 -7.52 -29.50 -36.06
CA ASN A 361 -6.21 -29.89 -35.56
C ASN A 361 -5.09 -29.35 -36.49
N ASP A 362 -5.04 -28.04 -36.64
CA ASP A 362 -4.01 -27.29 -37.35
C ASP A 362 -4.07 -25.80 -36.94
N VAL A 363 -3.07 -25.01 -37.30
CA VAL A 363 -3.05 -23.54 -37.09
C VAL A 363 -2.82 -22.84 -38.41
N ALA A 364 -3.10 -21.53 -38.45
CA ALA A 364 -2.96 -20.78 -39.67
C ALA A 364 -1.50 -20.73 -40.15
N ASP A 365 -1.32 -20.89 -41.45
CA ASP A 365 -0.04 -20.79 -42.16
C ASP A 365 0.08 -19.46 -42.93
N ASP A 366 -1.04 -18.83 -43.31
CA ASP A 366 -1.13 -17.46 -43.84
C ASP A 366 -2.04 -16.48 -43.07
N TRP A 367 -1.77 -15.16 -43.13
CA TRP A 367 -2.58 -14.12 -42.45
C TRP A 367 -2.74 -12.86 -43.33
N GLU A 368 -3.94 -12.28 -43.31
CA GLU A 368 -4.28 -10.97 -43.88
C GLU A 368 -5.11 -10.17 -42.85
N PRO A 369 -5.29 -8.85 -42.97
CA PRO A 369 -5.89 -8.02 -41.92
C PRO A 369 -7.29 -8.44 -41.43
N ASN A 370 -8.04 -9.17 -42.27
CA ASN A 370 -9.41 -9.61 -41.97
C ASN A 370 -9.64 -11.12 -42.14
N ARG A 371 -8.61 -11.90 -42.45
CA ARG A 371 -8.73 -13.34 -42.69
C ARG A 371 -7.42 -14.09 -42.44
N PHE A 372 -7.52 -15.37 -42.16
CA PHE A 372 -6.40 -16.28 -41.96
C PHE A 372 -6.54 -17.51 -42.85
N HIS A 373 -5.42 -18.08 -43.28
CA HIS A 373 -5.39 -19.24 -44.14
C HIS A 373 -5.15 -20.50 -43.31
N LEU A 374 -6.00 -21.51 -43.49
CA LEU A 374 -5.96 -22.77 -42.76
C LEU A 374 -6.36 -23.90 -43.71
N ARG A 375 -5.50 -24.91 -43.88
CA ARG A 375 -5.74 -26.08 -44.76
C ARG A 375 -6.26 -25.72 -46.16
N GLU A 376 -5.55 -24.83 -46.86
CA GLU A 376 -5.89 -24.38 -48.24
C GLU A 376 -7.15 -23.51 -48.34
N LYS A 377 -7.73 -23.07 -47.22
CA LYS A 377 -8.92 -22.22 -47.20
C LYS A 377 -8.68 -20.95 -46.39
N TRP A 378 -9.13 -19.82 -46.93
CA TRP A 378 -9.23 -18.57 -46.18
C TRP A 378 -10.49 -18.55 -45.31
N HIS A 379 -10.30 -18.20 -44.05
CA HIS A 379 -11.32 -18.02 -43.02
C HIS A 379 -11.33 -16.57 -42.57
N ALA A 380 -12.49 -15.97 -42.39
CA ALA A 380 -12.58 -14.62 -41.85
C ALA A 380 -12.20 -14.62 -40.36
N PHE A 381 -11.57 -13.55 -39.88
CA PHE A 381 -11.13 -13.48 -38.48
C PHE A 381 -12.31 -13.54 -37.49
N ASP A 382 -13.48 -13.04 -37.86
CA ASP A 382 -14.70 -13.16 -37.05
C ASP A 382 -15.21 -14.61 -36.91
N GLU A 383 -14.69 -15.56 -37.70
CA GLU A 383 -14.89 -17.00 -37.49
C GLU A 383 -13.96 -17.55 -36.39
N LEU A 384 -12.86 -16.88 -36.06
CA LEU A 384 -11.88 -17.35 -35.08
C LEU A 384 -12.36 -17.12 -33.64
N SER A 385 -12.43 -18.17 -32.85
CA SER A 385 -12.57 -18.08 -31.39
C SER A 385 -11.19 -18.16 -30.72
N ARG A 386 -10.43 -19.22 -31.02
CA ARG A 386 -9.11 -19.48 -30.42
C ARG A 386 -8.18 -20.22 -31.37
N MET A 387 -6.90 -19.95 -31.28
CA MET A 387 -5.82 -20.70 -31.92
C MET A 387 -4.72 -20.96 -30.90
N GLU A 388 -4.33 -22.23 -30.75
CA GLU A 388 -3.22 -22.65 -29.90
C GLU A 388 -2.03 -23.03 -30.79
N LEU A 389 -0.94 -22.27 -30.67
CA LEU A 389 0.30 -22.53 -31.36
C LEU A 389 1.21 -23.31 -30.39
N SER A 390 1.86 -24.36 -30.89
CA SER A 390 2.72 -25.22 -30.08
C SER A 390 3.96 -24.43 -29.62
N GLY A 391 3.92 -23.86 -28.43
CA GLY A 391 5.00 -23.09 -27.84
C GLY A 391 5.04 -23.26 -26.32
N ASN A 392 6.25 -23.31 -25.76
CA ASN A 392 6.44 -23.30 -24.32
C ASN A 392 6.52 -21.85 -23.85
N LEU A 393 5.76 -21.52 -22.81
CA LEU A 393 5.93 -20.25 -22.12
C LEU A 393 7.27 -20.26 -21.37
N VAL A 394 8.16 -19.35 -21.72
CA VAL A 394 9.39 -19.05 -20.99
C VAL A 394 9.08 -17.87 -20.09
N THR A 395 9.00 -18.11 -18.79
CA THR A 395 8.79 -17.01 -17.83
C THR A 395 10.14 -16.41 -17.50
N ALA A 396 10.50 -15.31 -18.15
CA ALA A 396 11.66 -14.50 -17.76
C ALA A 396 11.33 -13.66 -16.52
N THR A 397 12.32 -13.42 -15.65
CA THR A 397 12.21 -12.49 -14.53
C THR A 397 12.21 -11.06 -15.07
N ALA A 398 11.03 -10.50 -15.26
CA ALA A 398 10.84 -9.20 -15.89
C ALA A 398 9.78 -8.39 -15.15
N CYS A 399 9.81 -7.06 -15.31
CA CYS A 399 8.70 -6.20 -14.92
C CYS A 399 7.49 -6.51 -15.82
N GLU A 400 6.28 -6.43 -15.27
CA GLU A 400 5.03 -6.62 -16.03
C GLU A 400 4.15 -5.37 -15.90
N LEU A 401 3.76 -4.77 -17.03
CA LEU A 401 2.74 -3.72 -17.08
C LEU A 401 1.44 -4.29 -17.65
N THR A 402 0.30 -3.93 -17.05
CA THR A 402 -1.04 -4.17 -17.62
C THR A 402 -1.69 -2.84 -17.97
N LEU A 403 -2.22 -2.72 -19.18
CA LEU A 403 -2.85 -1.51 -19.69
C LEU A 403 -4.39 -1.57 -19.60
N THR A 404 -5.05 -0.44 -19.84
CA THR A 404 -6.51 -0.32 -19.80
C THR A 404 -7.24 -1.14 -20.85
N ASP A 405 -6.60 -1.54 -21.94
CA ASP A 405 -7.19 -2.40 -22.97
C ASP A 405 -6.96 -3.92 -22.75
N GLY A 406 -6.31 -4.28 -21.62
CA GLY A 406 -5.95 -5.65 -21.29
C GLY A 406 -4.64 -6.13 -21.90
N THR A 407 -3.91 -5.27 -22.62
CA THR A 407 -2.53 -5.56 -23.03
C THR A 407 -1.64 -5.73 -21.79
N ARG A 408 -0.81 -6.76 -21.78
CA ARG A 408 0.23 -7.02 -20.77
C ARG A 408 1.59 -7.09 -21.44
N LEU A 409 2.52 -6.28 -20.98
CA LEU A 409 3.88 -6.25 -21.50
C LEU A 409 4.83 -6.71 -20.41
N ARG A 410 5.74 -7.62 -20.77
CA ARG A 410 6.86 -8.02 -19.92
C ARG A 410 8.16 -7.53 -20.50
N GLY A 411 9.04 -7.00 -19.66
CA GLY A 411 10.34 -6.55 -20.09
C GLY A 411 11.11 -5.77 -19.03
N ARG A 412 12.18 -5.11 -19.48
CA ARG A 412 12.93 -4.14 -18.68
C ARG A 412 12.37 -2.74 -18.96
N ILE A 413 12.29 -1.92 -17.91
CA ILE A 413 11.96 -0.50 -18.06
C ILE A 413 13.26 0.23 -18.37
N ASP A 414 13.31 0.95 -19.49
CA ASP A 414 14.44 1.78 -19.89
C ASP A 414 14.08 3.26 -19.68
N GLN A 415 15.11 4.09 -19.50
CA GLN A 415 14.94 5.54 -19.47
C GLN A 415 14.42 6.05 -20.82
N ALA A 416 13.50 7.02 -20.78
CA ALA A 416 13.08 7.72 -22.00
C ALA A 416 14.29 8.35 -22.71
N PRO A 417 14.48 8.12 -24.02
CA PRO A 417 15.63 8.66 -24.74
C PRO A 417 15.67 10.18 -24.60
N GLN A 418 16.76 10.71 -24.03
CA GLN A 418 16.95 12.16 -23.93
C GLN A 418 16.99 12.73 -25.35
N GLN A 419 15.99 13.53 -25.72
CA GLN A 419 16.01 14.27 -26.98
C GLN A 419 17.22 15.22 -26.97
N SER A 420 18.26 14.86 -27.72
CA SER A 420 19.54 15.55 -27.74
C SER A 420 19.55 16.84 -28.57
N ASP A 421 18.40 17.36 -28.99
CA ASP A 421 18.29 18.60 -29.78
C ASP A 421 17.34 19.57 -29.07
N GLY A 422 17.88 20.73 -28.67
CA GLY A 422 17.28 21.69 -27.73
C GLY A 422 16.02 22.45 -28.19
N GLN A 423 15.09 21.77 -28.86
CA GLN A 423 13.73 22.25 -29.14
C GLN A 423 12.71 21.20 -28.68
N VAL A 424 12.57 21.05 -27.38
CA VAL A 424 11.43 20.33 -26.81
C VAL A 424 10.26 21.31 -26.77
N GLU A 425 9.29 21.14 -27.67
CA GLU A 425 7.94 21.64 -27.42
C GLU A 425 7.45 20.97 -26.13
N GLN A 426 7.09 21.74 -25.10
CA GLN A 426 6.59 21.29 -23.79
C GLN A 426 5.22 20.55 -23.88
N GLY A 427 4.97 19.81 -24.96
CA GLY A 427 3.85 18.89 -25.13
C GLY A 427 4.24 17.51 -24.61
N GLU A 428 4.41 17.45 -23.29
CA GLU A 428 4.73 16.29 -22.45
C GLU A 428 3.80 15.09 -22.73
N SER A 429 4.29 14.08 -23.42
CA SER A 429 3.79 12.72 -23.23
C SER A 429 4.85 11.95 -22.46
N SER A 430 4.65 11.93 -21.14
CA SER A 430 5.32 10.99 -20.25
C SER A 430 5.16 9.58 -20.82
N THR A 431 6.25 8.91 -21.19
CA THR A 431 6.24 7.51 -21.65
C THR A 431 7.21 6.65 -20.84
N LEU A 432 6.79 5.44 -20.49
CA LEU A 432 7.64 4.35 -20.02
C LEU A 432 8.13 3.57 -21.24
N ILE A 433 9.41 3.26 -21.28
CA ILE A 433 10.01 2.52 -22.39
C ILE A 433 10.20 1.08 -21.91
N ILE A 434 9.60 0.11 -22.61
CA ILE A 434 9.74 -1.32 -22.27
C ILE A 434 10.46 -2.05 -23.38
N ASN A 435 11.50 -2.78 -23.00
CA ASN A 435 12.23 -3.70 -23.86
C ASN A 435 11.86 -5.14 -23.50
N GLY A 436 11.02 -5.76 -24.33
CA GLY A 436 10.54 -7.13 -24.15
C GLY A 436 11.18 -8.09 -25.14
N ASP A 437 11.52 -9.31 -24.72
CA ASP A 437 12.23 -10.27 -25.57
C ASP A 437 11.37 -10.75 -26.77
N ALA A 438 10.05 -10.81 -26.61
CA ALA A 438 9.15 -11.31 -27.65
C ALA A 438 8.67 -10.22 -28.65
N VAL A 439 8.84 -8.95 -28.30
CA VAL A 439 8.50 -7.80 -29.17
C VAL A 439 9.83 -7.25 -29.69
N ALA A 440 10.04 -7.28 -31.00
CA ALA A 440 11.34 -6.92 -31.58
C ALA A 440 11.74 -5.44 -31.40
N GLU A 441 10.82 -4.62 -30.90
CA GLU A 441 10.94 -3.18 -30.81
C GLU A 441 10.71 -2.74 -29.36
N THR A 442 11.39 -1.66 -28.98
CA THR A 442 11.16 -1.00 -27.70
C THR A 442 9.82 -0.25 -27.75
N VAL A 443 8.99 -0.46 -26.73
CA VAL A 443 7.60 0.05 -26.73
C VAL A 443 7.46 1.21 -25.76
N ALA A 444 6.93 2.33 -26.24
CA ALA A 444 6.55 3.46 -25.40
C ALA A 444 5.13 3.28 -24.85
N VAL A 445 4.97 3.45 -23.53
CA VAL A 445 3.72 3.25 -22.80
C VAL A 445 3.37 4.53 -22.04
N ASP A 446 2.18 5.08 -22.25
CA ASP A 446 1.67 6.18 -21.43
C ASP A 446 1.33 5.67 -20.01
N PRO A 447 1.96 6.18 -18.94
CA PRO A 447 1.67 5.80 -17.55
C PRO A 447 0.19 5.87 -17.19
N LYS A 448 -0.59 6.77 -17.82
CA LYS A 448 -2.02 6.95 -17.56
C LYS A 448 -2.86 5.76 -18.02
N THR A 449 -2.34 4.97 -18.95
CA THR A 449 -2.99 3.75 -19.45
C THR A 449 -2.65 2.53 -18.60
N VAL A 450 -1.69 2.63 -17.68
CA VAL A 450 -1.25 1.51 -16.83
C VAL A 450 -2.26 1.31 -15.70
N THR A 451 -2.88 0.13 -15.66
CA THR A 451 -3.79 -0.28 -14.58
C THR A 451 -3.08 -1.06 -13.48
N ARG A 452 -1.96 -1.71 -13.84
CA ARG A 452 -1.15 -2.51 -12.93
C ARG A 452 0.31 -2.54 -13.40
N ILE A 453 1.23 -2.50 -12.45
CA ILE A 453 2.66 -2.73 -12.64
C ILE A 453 3.12 -3.75 -11.60
N ILE A 454 3.98 -4.68 -11.99
CA ILE A 454 4.62 -5.65 -11.11
C ILE A 454 6.11 -5.52 -11.35
N GLY A 455 6.88 -5.24 -10.31
CA GLY A 455 8.33 -5.18 -10.43
C GLY A 455 8.96 -6.58 -10.41
N ARG A 456 10.27 -6.60 -10.24
CA ARG A 456 11.11 -7.80 -10.13
C ARG A 456 11.31 -8.25 -8.69
N ALA A 457 10.87 -7.46 -7.71
CA ALA A 457 10.88 -7.85 -6.32
C ALA A 457 10.06 -9.13 -6.15
N ASN A 458 10.68 -10.16 -5.60
CA ASN A 458 10.02 -11.45 -5.41
C ASN A 458 9.15 -11.43 -4.15
N ASP A 459 9.64 -10.88 -3.05
CA ASP A 459 9.03 -11.03 -1.74
C ASP A 459 9.26 -9.82 -0.83
N VAL A 460 8.57 -9.78 0.31
CA VAL A 460 8.83 -8.81 1.36
C VAL A 460 10.11 -9.22 2.10
N GLY A 461 11.15 -8.41 1.95
CA GLY A 461 12.38 -8.49 2.75
C GLY A 461 12.12 -8.17 4.23
N PRO A 462 13.05 -8.56 5.12
CA PRO A 462 12.93 -8.22 6.54
C PRO A 462 12.96 -6.70 6.72
N VAL A 463 11.97 -6.19 7.44
CA VAL A 463 11.94 -4.77 7.85
C VAL A 463 13.07 -4.52 8.84
N ASP A 464 13.95 -3.56 8.55
CA ASP A 464 14.97 -3.13 9.50
C ASP A 464 14.29 -2.42 10.68
N ALA A 465 14.36 -3.01 11.87
CA ALA A 465 13.77 -2.43 13.08
C ALA A 465 14.42 -1.08 13.48
N ALA A 466 15.59 -0.75 12.92
CA ALA A 466 16.23 0.53 13.08
C ALA A 466 15.74 1.60 12.10
N SER A 467 14.93 1.24 11.10
CA SER A 467 14.38 2.19 10.13
C SER A 467 13.29 3.05 10.77
N ASP A 468 13.26 4.33 10.40
CA ASP A 468 12.16 5.22 10.74
C ASP A 468 10.95 4.89 9.86
N GLN A 469 9.75 5.20 10.32
CA GLN A 469 8.52 5.00 9.56
C GLN A 469 7.77 6.31 9.34
N PHE A 470 7.57 6.69 8.07
CA PHE A 470 6.67 7.77 7.68
C PHE A 470 5.27 7.23 7.40
N ILE A 471 4.26 7.81 8.04
CA ILE A 471 2.85 7.43 7.94
C ILE A 471 2.05 8.64 7.53
N ALA A 472 1.26 8.53 6.48
CA ALA A 472 0.27 9.53 6.08
C ALA A 472 -0.95 8.84 5.46
N THR A 473 -1.93 9.60 4.95
CA THR A 473 -3.13 9.03 4.33
C THR A 473 -2.77 8.16 3.12
N GLY A 474 -2.90 6.84 3.28
CA GLY A 474 -2.56 5.86 2.23
C GLY A 474 -1.05 5.64 2.02
N ILE A 475 -0.21 6.12 2.93
CA ILE A 475 1.25 6.00 2.82
C ILE A 475 1.80 5.44 4.12
N ARG A 476 2.69 4.46 3.99
CA ARG A 476 3.52 3.90 5.05
C ARG A 476 4.87 3.57 4.43
N LEU A 477 5.88 4.41 4.63
CA LEU A 477 7.22 4.19 4.09
C LEU A 477 8.21 3.93 5.23
N GLN A 478 9.09 2.95 5.04
CA GLN A 478 10.33 2.78 5.81
C GLN A 478 11.41 3.69 5.22
N GLY A 479 12.32 4.15 6.06
CA GLY A 479 13.37 5.06 5.64
C GLY A 479 13.99 5.84 6.79
N ARG A 480 14.42 7.07 6.49
CA ARG A 480 15.02 7.97 7.46
C ARG A 480 14.54 9.41 7.30
N LEU A 481 14.31 10.07 8.44
CA LEU A 481 14.13 11.51 8.46
C LEU A 481 15.47 12.21 8.20
N VAL A 482 15.49 13.15 7.25
CA VAL A 482 16.68 13.95 6.89
C VAL A 482 16.32 15.43 6.76
N ASP A 483 17.32 16.30 6.59
CA ASP A 483 17.11 17.71 6.26
C ASP A 483 16.33 17.83 4.94
N GLY A 484 15.28 18.66 4.89
CA GLY A 484 14.43 18.85 3.71
C GLY A 484 14.77 20.09 2.88
N ARG A 485 15.70 20.95 3.32
CA ARG A 485 15.86 22.30 2.78
C ARG A 485 16.23 22.32 1.30
N ASP A 486 17.11 21.42 0.88
CA ASP A 486 17.52 21.30 -0.52
C ASP A 486 16.39 20.75 -1.42
N TRP A 487 15.32 20.25 -0.81
CA TRP A 487 14.13 19.69 -1.45
C TRP A 487 12.87 20.52 -1.20
N GLY A 488 13.03 21.80 -0.84
CA GLY A 488 11.91 22.75 -0.74
C GLY A 488 10.95 22.49 0.43
N ALA A 489 11.37 21.73 1.45
CA ALA A 489 10.58 21.42 2.63
C ALA A 489 11.39 21.62 3.92
N THR A 490 10.72 21.63 5.08
CA THR A 490 11.41 21.63 6.38
C THR A 490 12.05 20.26 6.66
N PHE A 491 11.36 19.20 6.29
CA PHE A 491 11.76 17.82 6.55
C PHE A 491 11.89 17.08 5.23
N GLY A 492 12.94 16.27 5.10
CA GLY A 492 13.14 15.35 4.00
C GLY A 492 12.89 13.90 4.46
N TRP A 493 12.45 13.06 3.54
CA TRP A 493 12.33 11.63 3.72
C TRP A 493 13.24 10.91 2.74
N ARG A 494 14.14 10.06 3.24
CA ARG A 494 14.89 9.12 2.39
C ARG A 494 14.30 7.72 2.61
N PRO A 495 13.53 7.17 1.66
CA PRO A 495 12.97 5.83 1.80
C PRO A 495 14.08 4.77 1.76
N ASP A 496 13.82 3.55 2.23
CA ASP A 496 14.80 2.45 2.10
C ASP A 496 14.81 1.83 0.70
N VAL A 497 13.66 1.80 0.03
CA VAL A 497 13.44 1.27 -1.33
C VAL A 497 13.78 2.27 -2.46
N GLY A 498 14.52 3.32 -2.13
CA GLY A 498 14.99 4.34 -3.07
C GLY A 498 16.10 5.17 -2.44
N ASN A 499 16.96 5.79 -3.25
CA ASN A 499 18.09 6.56 -2.70
C ASN A 499 17.82 8.07 -2.59
N ASP A 500 16.75 8.53 -3.24
CA ASP A 500 16.45 9.95 -3.33
C ASP A 500 15.75 10.46 -2.08
N VAL A 501 16.10 11.69 -1.71
CA VAL A 501 15.41 12.41 -0.65
C VAL A 501 14.22 13.15 -1.25
N MET A 502 13.09 13.07 -0.56
CA MET A 502 11.85 13.76 -0.91
C MET A 502 11.49 14.77 0.18
N GLY A 503 11.20 16.01 -0.18
CA GLY A 503 10.68 17.01 0.75
C GLY A 503 9.27 16.65 1.20
N ILE A 504 9.04 16.54 2.51
CA ILE A 504 7.71 16.27 3.09
C ILE A 504 6.88 17.56 3.05
N VAL A 505 5.79 17.54 2.29
CA VAL A 505 4.83 18.66 2.18
C VAL A 505 3.47 18.34 2.80
N ALA A 506 3.31 17.15 3.39
CA ALA A 506 2.10 16.77 4.08
C ALA A 506 1.78 17.73 5.24
N GLU A 507 0.58 18.32 5.22
CA GLU A 507 0.22 19.38 6.16
C GLU A 507 -0.45 18.86 7.44
N GLN A 508 -1.18 17.73 7.37
CA GLN A 508 -1.97 17.22 8.49
C GLN A 508 -1.94 15.70 8.57
N ASN A 509 -1.92 15.18 9.79
CA ASN A 509 -1.99 13.75 10.14
C ASN A 509 -0.87 12.89 9.57
N ALA A 510 0.18 13.50 9.02
CA ALA A 510 1.41 12.79 8.75
C ALA A 510 2.20 12.60 10.06
N GLU A 511 2.86 11.47 10.18
CA GLU A 511 3.65 11.08 11.34
C GLU A 511 4.98 10.48 10.87
N VAL A 512 6.05 10.76 11.58
CA VAL A 512 7.33 10.08 11.47
C VAL A 512 7.61 9.43 12.82
N GLN A 513 7.64 8.11 12.84
CA GLN A 513 8.00 7.30 14.00
C GLN A 513 9.47 6.91 13.88
N MET A 514 10.29 7.25 14.87
CA MET A 514 11.72 6.97 14.79
C MET A 514 12.02 5.51 15.13
N GLY A 515 12.86 4.89 14.32
CA GLY A 515 13.34 3.53 14.52
C GLY A 515 14.16 3.42 15.80
N ARG A 516 13.86 2.42 16.63
CA ARG A 516 14.64 2.19 17.86
C ARG A 516 15.92 1.46 17.50
N THR A 517 17.02 2.20 17.35
CA THR A 517 18.34 1.58 17.36
C THR A 517 18.56 0.93 18.72
N ASN A 518 18.59 -0.40 18.78
CA ASN A 518 18.85 -1.19 20.00
C ASN A 518 20.20 -0.87 20.69
N SER A 519 20.99 0.07 20.19
CA SER A 519 22.37 0.32 20.59
C SER A 519 22.54 1.31 21.75
N ARG A 520 21.48 1.95 22.27
CA ARG A 520 21.57 2.78 23.48
C ARG A 520 20.49 2.49 24.52
N SER A 521 20.91 1.75 25.54
CA SER A 521 20.35 1.62 26.90
C SER A 521 19.16 0.68 27.13
N VAL A 522 19.49 -0.61 27.26
CA VAL A 522 18.70 -1.61 28.01
C VAL A 522 18.51 -1.19 29.50
N ASP A 523 19.20 -0.15 29.98
CA ASP A 523 19.04 0.39 31.34
C ASP A 523 18.09 1.60 31.47
N ARG A 524 17.51 2.14 30.38
CA ARG A 524 16.44 3.15 30.46
C ARG A 524 15.05 2.52 30.29
N VAL A 525 14.76 1.52 31.12
CA VAL A 525 13.41 0.95 31.24
C VAL A 525 12.46 2.04 31.76
N ASP A 526 11.50 2.47 30.94
CA ASP A 526 10.16 3.08 31.23
C ASP A 526 10.02 4.00 32.45
N SER A 527 11.12 4.63 32.82
CA SER A 527 11.22 5.45 33.99
C SER A 527 10.72 6.82 33.56
N GLU A 528 9.40 7.07 33.69
CA GLU A 528 8.81 8.41 33.52
C GLU A 528 9.77 9.44 34.12
N PRO A 529 10.06 10.55 33.39
CA PRO A 529 10.96 11.58 33.87
C PRO A 529 10.54 11.97 35.28
N VAL A 530 11.52 12.02 36.19
CA VAL A 530 11.25 12.24 37.62
C VAL A 530 10.59 13.60 37.83
N CYS A 531 10.95 14.60 37.03
CA CYS A 531 10.37 15.93 37.04
C CYS A 531 9.96 16.40 35.63
N PHE A 532 8.74 16.94 35.52
CA PHE A 532 8.23 17.57 34.29
C PHE A 532 7.23 18.69 34.61
N LEU A 533 7.15 19.63 33.68
CA LEU A 533 6.12 20.67 33.61
C LEU A 533 5.10 20.28 32.54
N GLU A 534 3.81 20.30 32.88
CA GLU A 534 2.70 20.05 31.97
C GLU A 534 1.83 21.32 31.83
N LEU A 535 1.68 21.80 30.61
CA LEU A 535 0.90 22.99 30.26
C LEU A 535 -0.58 22.64 30.07
N LEU A 536 -1.47 23.63 30.14
CA LEU A 536 -2.90 23.45 29.87
C LEU A 536 -3.19 23.06 28.41
N SER A 537 -2.27 23.34 27.49
CA SER A 537 -2.31 22.83 26.11
C SER A 537 -2.05 21.32 26.03
N GLY A 538 -1.58 20.69 27.11
CA GLY A 538 -1.11 19.31 27.21
C GLY A 538 0.38 19.13 26.91
N ASP A 539 1.14 20.23 26.70
CA ASP A 539 2.57 20.16 26.41
C ASP A 539 3.33 19.71 27.64
N ARG A 540 4.31 18.81 27.47
CA ARG A 540 5.12 18.23 28.54
C ARG A 540 6.59 18.57 28.30
N LEU A 541 7.17 19.25 29.28
CA LEU A 541 8.56 19.66 29.28
C LEU A 541 9.31 18.94 30.42
N PRO A 542 10.12 17.90 30.13
CA PRO A 542 10.96 17.26 31.12
C PRO A 542 12.11 18.20 31.52
N GLY A 543 12.54 18.13 32.77
CA GLY A 543 13.63 18.97 33.27
C GLY A 543 13.67 19.06 34.78
N GLU A 544 14.05 20.23 35.28
CA GLU A 544 14.21 20.52 36.70
C GLU A 544 13.36 21.73 37.10
N PHE A 545 12.58 21.54 38.15
CA PHE A 545 11.87 22.62 38.81
C PHE A 545 12.83 23.49 39.62
N VAL A 546 12.86 24.80 39.35
CA VAL A 546 13.74 25.74 40.06
C VAL A 546 12.98 26.44 41.19
N SER A 547 11.87 27.10 40.85
CA SER A 547 11.06 27.84 41.82
C SER A 547 9.70 28.23 41.25
N PHE A 548 8.80 28.67 42.12
CA PHE A 548 7.55 29.33 41.77
C PHE A 548 7.36 30.57 42.65
N ALA A 549 6.99 31.68 42.01
CA ALA A 549 6.69 32.96 42.66
C ALA A 549 5.64 33.73 41.85
N ASN A 550 5.40 35.00 42.18
CA ASN A 550 4.39 35.86 41.54
C ASN A 550 4.49 35.92 40.00
N GLU A 551 5.68 35.71 39.44
CA GLU A 551 5.93 35.77 37.99
C GLU A 551 5.58 34.46 37.27
N GLY A 552 5.48 33.33 37.97
CA GLY A 552 5.22 32.01 37.38
C GLY A 552 6.14 30.91 37.90
N VAL A 553 6.19 29.80 37.17
CA VAL A 553 7.12 28.68 37.43
C VAL A 553 8.40 28.91 36.64
N HIS A 554 9.53 28.95 37.35
CA HIS A 554 10.86 28.88 36.78
C HIS A 554 11.24 27.41 36.59
N PHE A 555 11.49 27.02 35.35
CA PHE A 555 11.79 25.64 34.99
C PHE A 555 13.03 25.60 34.09
N ARG A 556 13.89 24.61 34.29
CA ARG A 556 15.09 24.39 33.46
C ARG A 556 14.94 23.09 32.69
N SER A 557 15.09 23.13 31.38
CA SER A 557 14.99 21.95 30.51
C SER A 557 16.10 21.97 29.47
N ASP A 558 16.61 20.81 29.11
CA ASP A 558 17.52 20.67 27.98
C ASP A 558 16.84 21.00 26.65
N LEU A 559 15.49 20.93 26.59
CA LEU A 559 14.73 21.20 25.38
C LEU A 559 14.49 22.69 25.13
N ALA A 560 14.41 23.52 26.18
CA ALA A 560 14.01 24.94 26.08
C ALA A 560 14.90 25.90 26.90
N GLY A 561 15.99 25.41 27.49
CA GLY A 561 16.81 26.18 28.42
C GLY A 561 16.06 26.53 29.71
N GLN A 562 16.26 27.74 30.23
CA GLN A 562 15.55 28.23 31.40
C GLN A 562 14.34 29.06 30.97
N VAL A 563 13.15 28.64 31.40
CA VAL A 563 11.86 29.26 31.05
C VAL A 563 11.13 29.75 32.29
N ILE A 564 10.31 30.80 32.12
CA ILE A 564 9.36 31.28 33.13
C ILE A 564 7.98 31.12 32.52
N VAL A 565 7.16 30.23 33.09
CA VAL A 565 5.81 29.94 32.59
C VAL A 565 4.79 30.57 33.51
N ALA A 566 3.90 31.38 32.94
CA ALA A 566 2.85 32.05 33.69
C ALA A 566 1.88 31.02 34.30
N SER A 567 1.40 31.28 35.52
CA SER A 567 0.49 30.37 36.22
C SER A 567 -0.77 30.01 35.43
N ALA A 568 -1.21 30.89 34.53
CA ALA A 568 -2.40 30.70 33.70
C ALA A 568 -2.22 29.64 32.61
N ASP A 569 -0.98 29.26 32.29
CA ASP A 569 -0.65 28.31 31.22
C ASP A 569 -0.28 26.92 31.76
N ILE A 570 -0.19 26.77 33.09
CA ILE A 570 0.29 25.55 33.75
C ILE A 570 -0.90 24.70 34.18
N GLY A 571 -0.88 23.43 33.80
CA GLY A 571 -1.80 22.44 34.35
C GLY A 571 -1.21 21.76 35.58
N ARG A 572 0.06 21.36 35.50
CA ARG A 572 0.71 20.52 36.50
C ARG A 572 2.23 20.66 36.48
N VAL A 573 2.85 20.48 37.64
CA VAL A 573 4.29 20.26 37.80
C VAL A 573 4.49 19.00 38.62
N ARG A 574 5.21 18.01 38.09
CA ARG A 574 5.71 16.89 38.87
C ARG A 574 7.14 17.20 39.29
N LEU A 575 7.41 17.12 40.60
CA LEU A 575 8.73 17.38 41.17
C LEU A 575 9.53 16.08 41.32
N GLN A 576 8.84 14.99 41.65
CA GLN A 576 9.44 13.67 41.89
C GLN A 576 8.37 12.58 41.82
N ARG A 577 8.81 11.31 41.91
CA ARG A 577 7.90 10.17 42.00
C ARG A 577 7.17 10.17 43.34
N GLY A 578 5.87 9.90 43.28
CA GLY A 578 5.02 9.74 44.46
C GLY A 578 3.92 8.71 44.20
N VAL A 579 3.22 8.34 45.25
CA VAL A 579 2.02 7.50 45.15
C VAL A 579 0.93 8.30 44.44
N LYS A 580 0.42 7.78 43.31
CA LYS A 580 -0.73 8.38 42.62
C LYS A 580 -1.96 8.28 43.55
N PRO A 581 -2.71 9.38 43.76
CA PRO A 581 -3.96 9.32 44.52
C PRO A 581 -4.94 8.34 43.86
N ASP A 582 -5.83 7.74 44.64
CA ASP A 582 -6.91 6.90 44.11
C ASP A 582 -7.69 7.68 43.03
N PRO A 583 -7.96 7.10 41.84
CA PRO A 583 -8.74 7.76 40.80
C PRO A 583 -10.10 8.29 41.26
N SER A 584 -10.76 7.60 42.20
CA SER A 584 -12.04 8.01 42.76
C SER A 584 -11.91 9.24 43.69
N GLU A 585 -10.83 9.31 44.46
CA GLU A 585 -10.49 10.47 45.29
C GLU A 585 -10.01 11.64 44.43
N SER A 586 -9.29 11.37 43.34
CA SER A 586 -8.77 12.37 42.41
C SER A 586 -9.88 13.27 41.83
N GLN A 587 -11.02 12.70 41.47
CA GLN A 587 -12.17 13.49 40.98
C GLN A 587 -12.72 14.42 42.06
N MET A 588 -12.84 13.96 43.31
CA MET A 588 -13.24 14.82 44.43
C MET A 588 -12.19 15.89 44.73
N LEU A 589 -10.91 15.53 44.64
CA LEU A 589 -9.75 16.41 44.85
C LEU A 589 -9.56 17.47 43.75
N LEU A 590 -10.19 17.33 42.59
CA LEU A 590 -10.25 18.34 41.55
C LEU A 590 -11.52 19.21 41.60
N SER A 591 -12.56 18.81 42.35
CA SER A 591 -13.81 19.58 42.48
C SER A 591 -13.76 20.69 43.55
N LEU A 592 -14.26 21.89 43.22
CA LEU A 592 -14.30 23.04 44.14
C LEU A 592 -15.41 22.89 45.20
N PRO A 593 -15.13 23.01 46.52
CA PRO A 593 -16.16 22.90 47.56
C PRO A 593 -16.97 24.20 47.63
N ARG A 594 -18.30 24.08 47.72
CA ARG A 594 -19.22 25.25 47.73
C ARG A 594 -18.90 26.30 48.80
N GLN A 595 -18.32 25.89 49.93
CA GLN A 595 -17.98 26.79 51.05
C GLN A 595 -16.75 27.69 50.80
N MET A 596 -16.01 27.49 49.71
CA MET A 596 -14.81 28.28 49.37
C MET A 596 -15.03 29.21 48.18
N GLN A 597 -16.28 29.57 47.87
CA GLN A 597 -16.62 30.37 46.69
C GLN A 597 -15.96 31.77 46.68
N ASP A 598 -15.82 32.41 47.85
CA ASP A 598 -15.28 33.77 47.94
C ASP A 598 -13.75 33.84 47.84
N SER A 599 -13.06 32.72 48.05
CA SER A 599 -11.60 32.61 47.94
C SER A 599 -11.24 31.16 47.58
N PRO A 600 -11.47 30.76 46.32
CA PRO A 600 -11.27 29.38 45.91
C PRO A 600 -9.78 29.02 45.97
N PRO A 601 -9.44 27.79 46.37
CA PRO A 601 -8.07 27.33 46.28
C PRO A 601 -7.66 27.20 44.81
N THR A 602 -6.44 27.64 44.51
CA THR A 602 -5.90 27.65 43.15
C THR A 602 -5.00 26.45 42.87
N HIS A 603 -4.53 25.76 43.91
CA HIS A 603 -3.56 24.67 43.80
C HIS A 603 -3.91 23.46 44.67
N LEU A 604 -3.45 22.30 44.22
CA LEU A 604 -3.40 21.05 44.98
C LEU A 604 -1.95 20.56 45.03
N LEU A 605 -1.38 20.46 46.23
CA LEU A 605 -0.09 19.82 46.46
C LEU A 605 -0.33 18.35 46.80
N VAL A 606 0.25 17.44 46.02
CA VAL A 606 0.24 16.00 46.29
C VAL A 606 1.58 15.63 46.89
N SER A 607 1.55 14.88 47.99
CA SER A 607 2.73 14.40 48.67
C SER A 607 3.28 13.12 48.07
N THR A 608 4.54 12.80 48.35
CA THR A 608 5.17 11.53 47.96
C THR A 608 4.42 10.29 48.46
N ASN A 609 3.67 10.42 49.56
CA ASN A 609 2.87 9.35 50.16
C ASN A 609 1.42 9.28 49.64
N GLY A 610 1.01 10.20 48.76
CA GLY A 610 -0.33 10.27 48.17
C GLY A 610 -1.31 11.22 48.89
N ASP A 611 -0.95 11.74 50.08
CA ASP A 611 -1.76 12.78 50.74
C ASP A 611 -1.83 14.05 49.90
N ALA A 612 -2.97 14.75 49.92
CA ALA A 612 -3.15 15.97 49.13
C ALA A 612 -3.54 17.17 50.01
N LEU A 613 -2.89 18.32 49.79
CA LEU A 613 -3.14 19.58 50.45
C LEU A 613 -3.64 20.62 49.44
N ARG A 614 -4.88 21.08 49.64
CA ARG A 614 -5.51 22.08 48.78
C ARG A 614 -5.35 23.49 49.37
N GLY A 615 -4.97 24.47 48.56
CA GLY A 615 -4.78 25.85 49.00
C GLY A 615 -4.39 26.80 47.87
N ARG A 616 -3.86 27.98 48.24
CA ARG A 616 -3.26 28.92 47.30
C ARG A 616 -1.75 28.91 47.48
N LEU A 617 -1.02 28.37 46.50
CA LEU A 617 0.43 28.34 46.55
C LEU A 617 0.96 29.77 46.43
N LEU A 618 1.77 30.22 47.38
CA LEU A 618 2.34 31.56 47.41
C LEU A 618 3.76 31.58 46.81
N SER A 619 4.56 30.57 47.15
CA SER A 619 5.90 30.36 46.62
C SER A 619 6.37 28.94 46.89
N ILE A 620 7.32 28.45 46.10
CA ILE A 620 8.09 27.24 46.41
C ILE A 620 9.49 27.40 45.81
N ASP A 621 10.49 26.96 46.56
CA ASP A 621 11.90 26.92 46.13
C ASP A 621 12.48 25.51 46.35
N SER A 622 13.81 25.39 46.29
CA SER A 622 14.52 24.12 46.49
C SER A 622 14.38 23.50 47.89
N GLN A 623 13.85 24.22 48.88
CA GLN A 623 13.78 23.78 50.27
C GLN A 623 12.32 23.67 50.74
N GLU A 624 11.51 24.70 50.50
CA GLU A 624 10.17 24.79 51.08
C GLU A 624 9.12 25.36 50.14
N ALA A 625 7.87 24.91 50.33
CA ALA A 625 6.66 25.45 49.72
C ALA A 625 5.84 26.22 50.77
N ARG A 626 5.46 27.45 50.45
CA ARG A 626 4.56 28.29 51.24
C ARG A 626 3.18 28.29 50.61
N ILE A 627 2.21 27.71 51.31
CA ILE A 627 0.83 27.58 50.82
C ILE A 627 -0.16 28.18 51.81
N GLU A 628 -1.09 28.98 51.33
CA GLU A 628 -2.18 29.50 52.14
C GLU A 628 -3.35 28.52 52.17
N VAL A 629 -3.73 28.10 53.38
CA VAL A 629 -4.85 27.19 53.62
C VAL A 629 -5.79 27.87 54.62
N ARG A 630 -6.99 28.23 54.17
CA ARG A 630 -8.02 28.92 54.97
C ARG A 630 -7.49 30.19 55.67
N GLY A 631 -6.80 31.05 54.93
CA GLY A 631 -6.28 32.33 55.44
C GLY A 631 -4.99 32.22 56.27
N ARG A 632 -4.39 31.03 56.39
CA ARG A 632 -3.13 30.82 57.12
C ARG A 632 -2.05 30.25 56.22
N THR A 633 -0.88 30.87 56.24
CA THR A 633 0.31 30.34 55.56
C THR A 633 0.84 29.12 56.29
N ARG A 634 1.05 28.03 55.55
CA ARG A 634 1.72 26.80 55.98
C ARG A 634 3.01 26.62 55.19
N ILE A 635 4.02 26.06 55.83
CA ILE A 635 5.29 25.69 55.24
C ILE A 635 5.33 24.17 55.12
N VAL A 636 5.70 23.67 53.94
CA VAL A 636 5.86 22.25 53.63
C VAL A 636 7.24 22.05 53.01
N GLU A 637 8.00 21.05 53.46
CA GLU A 637 9.29 20.70 52.85
C GLU A 637 9.08 20.24 51.40
N GLN A 638 9.90 20.74 50.46
CA GLN A 638 9.73 20.47 49.02
C GLN A 638 9.85 18.97 48.71
N ASP A 639 10.76 18.28 49.40
CA ASP A 639 11.03 16.85 49.25
C ASP A 639 9.85 15.95 49.66
N ARG A 640 8.82 16.52 50.28
CA ARG A 640 7.56 15.82 50.57
C ARG A 640 6.52 15.99 49.47
N ILE A 641 6.73 16.88 48.51
CA ILE A 641 5.79 17.20 47.46
C ILE A 641 6.19 16.41 46.22
N SER A 642 5.30 15.56 45.71
CA SER A 642 5.50 14.86 44.44
C SER A 642 4.95 15.67 43.26
N GLU A 643 3.81 16.34 43.44
CA GLU A 643 3.10 16.99 42.35
C GLU A 643 2.39 18.27 42.81
N ILE A 644 2.32 19.26 41.93
CA ILE A 644 1.56 20.49 42.08
C ILE A 644 0.57 20.57 40.93
N ILE A 645 -0.72 20.68 41.22
CA ILE A 645 -1.79 20.76 40.21
C ILE A 645 -2.52 22.09 40.34
N TRP A 646 -2.68 22.81 39.23
CA TRP A 646 -3.43 24.07 39.17
C TRP A 646 -4.92 23.76 38.98
N LEU A 647 -5.78 24.32 39.83
CA LEU A 647 -7.22 24.04 39.90
C LEU A 647 -8.09 25.05 39.14
N ASP A 648 -7.60 26.28 38.95
CA ASP A 648 -8.31 27.33 38.21
C ASP A 648 -8.02 27.22 36.71
N GLN A 649 -8.51 26.13 36.10
CA GLN A 649 -8.32 25.87 34.68
C GLN A 649 -9.47 26.51 33.91
N LYS A 650 -9.24 27.69 33.33
CA LYS A 650 -10.07 28.14 32.19
C LYS A 650 -9.89 27.13 31.06
N MET A 651 -10.93 26.95 30.24
CA MET A 651 -10.99 25.92 29.19
C MET A 651 -9.64 25.72 28.49
N PRO A 652 -9.25 24.46 28.18
CA PRO A 652 -7.97 24.16 27.58
C PRO A 652 -7.72 25.06 26.37
N ILE A 653 -6.61 25.78 26.39
CA ILE A 653 -6.17 26.59 25.27
C ILE A 653 -5.70 25.60 24.21
N THR A 654 -6.46 25.44 23.13
CA THR A 654 -5.96 24.78 21.92
C THR A 654 -4.86 25.67 21.36
N ASN A 655 -3.60 25.28 21.59
CA ASN A 655 -2.47 25.90 20.90
C ASN A 655 -2.45 25.36 19.47
N ASP A 656 -2.75 26.23 18.51
CA ASP A 656 -2.45 25.96 17.11
C ASP A 656 -0.94 25.71 16.99
N CYS A 657 -0.60 24.49 16.59
CA CYS A 657 0.77 24.06 16.37
C CYS A 657 0.87 23.39 15.01
N ARG A 658 2.00 23.59 14.34
CA ARG A 658 2.28 22.95 13.05
C ARG A 658 2.90 21.58 13.22
N TYR A 659 3.64 21.39 14.32
CA TYR A 659 4.35 20.15 14.60
C TYR A 659 4.14 19.74 16.05
N VAL A 660 3.92 18.46 16.27
CA VAL A 660 3.93 17.86 17.61
C VAL A 660 5.09 16.89 17.68
N VAL A 661 6.01 17.14 18.61
CA VAL A 661 7.23 16.35 18.77
C VAL A 661 7.18 15.60 20.08
N THR A 662 7.55 14.33 20.08
CA THR A 662 7.70 13.51 21.28
C THR A 662 9.14 13.05 21.40
N THR A 663 9.70 13.12 22.61
CA THR A 663 11.08 12.72 22.87
C THR A 663 11.18 11.46 23.71
N ALA A 664 12.31 10.76 23.64
CA ALA A 664 12.62 9.58 24.45
C ALA A 664 12.60 9.89 25.96
N GLY A 665 12.83 11.16 26.34
CA GLY A 665 12.71 11.65 27.72
C GLY A 665 11.28 11.91 28.20
N GLY A 666 10.25 11.59 27.39
CA GLY A 666 8.84 11.83 27.72
C GLY A 666 8.37 13.27 27.47
N GLY A 667 9.18 14.10 26.79
CA GLY A 667 8.74 15.42 26.37
C GLY A 667 7.75 15.34 25.22
N GLN A 668 6.77 16.23 25.23
CA GLN A 668 5.78 16.36 24.17
C GLN A 668 5.48 17.84 23.91
N LEU A 669 5.94 18.39 22.79
CA LEU A 669 5.88 19.83 22.52
C LEU A 669 5.13 20.13 21.22
N GLY A 670 4.25 21.13 21.24
CA GLY A 670 3.62 21.73 20.07
C GLY A 670 4.44 22.93 19.59
N LEU A 671 4.99 22.85 18.39
CA LEU A 671 5.82 23.88 17.78
C LEU A 671 5.04 24.63 16.69
N GLN A 672 5.15 25.96 16.68
CA GLN A 672 4.56 26.84 15.66
C GLN A 672 5.40 26.88 14.37
N SER A 673 6.71 26.71 14.52
CA SER A 673 7.71 26.67 13.46
C SER A 673 8.71 25.56 13.75
N ALA A 674 9.36 25.04 12.71
CA ALA A 674 10.45 24.08 12.84
C ALA A 674 11.50 24.29 11.75
N GLU A 675 12.75 24.03 12.10
CA GLU A 675 13.91 23.89 11.23
C GLU A 675 14.63 22.59 11.62
N PHE A 676 15.01 21.79 10.65
CA PHE A 676 15.72 20.53 10.88
C PHE A 676 16.94 20.43 9.98
N ASP A 677 18.11 20.17 10.56
CA ASP A 677 19.37 20.06 9.84
C ASP A 677 19.87 18.60 9.69
N GLY A 678 18.99 17.63 9.97
CA GLY A 678 19.33 16.21 10.02
C GLY A 678 19.86 15.73 11.37
N MET A 679 20.39 16.63 12.20
CA MET A 679 20.98 16.30 13.50
C MET A 679 20.16 16.87 14.65
N GLN A 680 19.61 18.06 14.48
CA GLN A 680 18.89 18.82 15.49
C GLN A 680 17.62 19.43 14.89
N LEU A 681 16.53 19.33 15.64
CA LEU A 681 15.28 20.04 15.40
C LEU A 681 15.26 21.30 16.26
N ARG A 682 15.04 22.46 15.63
CA ARG A 682 14.83 23.74 16.29
C ARG A 682 13.43 24.23 15.97
N GLY A 683 12.74 24.86 16.91
CA GLY A 683 11.42 25.40 16.64
C GLY A 683 10.93 26.30 17.75
N THR A 684 9.90 27.10 17.47
CA THR A 684 9.35 28.04 18.45
C THR A 684 8.03 27.50 19.01
N HIS A 685 7.93 27.40 20.33
CA HIS A 685 6.72 27.09 21.07
C HIS A 685 6.06 28.40 21.56
N SER A 686 4.73 28.49 21.52
CA SER A 686 3.97 29.71 21.85
C SER A 686 4.27 30.27 23.25
N ILE A 687 4.38 29.39 24.24
CA ILE A 687 4.65 29.71 25.65
C ILE A 687 6.15 29.57 26.02
N LEU A 688 6.81 28.50 25.59
CA LEU A 688 8.18 28.16 26.03
C LEU A 688 9.28 28.91 25.24
N GLY A 689 8.95 29.54 24.10
CA GLY A 689 9.93 30.20 23.24
C GLY A 689 10.69 29.20 22.37
N ASP A 690 12.00 29.43 22.20
CA ASP A 690 12.83 28.59 21.33
C ASP A 690 13.16 27.24 21.98
N CYS A 691 12.88 26.18 21.25
CA CYS A 691 13.13 24.80 21.63
C CYS A 691 14.19 24.16 20.72
N GLN A 692 15.00 23.28 21.28
CA GLN A 692 16.01 22.50 20.58
C GLN A 692 15.95 21.03 21.00
N ILE A 693 15.89 20.12 20.02
CA ILE A 693 15.75 18.68 20.25
C ILE A 693 16.77 17.95 19.38
N GLN A 694 17.58 17.08 19.96
CA GLN A 694 18.49 16.24 19.18
C GLN A 694 17.68 15.18 18.42
N SER A 695 18.03 14.91 17.17
CA SER A 695 17.39 13.88 16.33
C SER A 695 17.34 12.53 17.03
N GLY A 696 18.42 12.13 17.71
CA GLY A 696 18.49 10.88 18.46
C GLY A 696 17.59 10.82 19.71
N ASP A 697 17.06 11.96 20.18
CA ASP A 697 16.09 12.00 21.26
C ASP A 697 14.65 12.05 20.74
N LEU A 698 14.43 12.26 19.44
CA LEU A 698 13.11 12.30 18.82
C LEU A 698 12.56 10.87 18.70
N THR A 699 11.31 10.65 19.09
CA THR A 699 10.62 9.35 18.93
C THR A 699 9.41 9.43 18.00
N LEU A 700 8.76 10.59 17.97
CA LEU A 700 7.62 10.86 17.09
C LEU A 700 7.65 12.32 16.65
N LEU A 701 7.46 12.57 15.37
CA LEU A 701 7.15 13.88 14.80
C LEU A 701 5.80 13.79 14.07
N ARG A 702 4.81 14.57 14.48
CA ARG A 702 3.50 14.64 13.83
C ARG A 702 3.30 16.01 13.21
N PHE A 703 2.69 16.03 12.03
CA PHE A 703 2.34 17.23 11.27
C PHE A 703 0.89 17.62 11.54
N GLY A 704 0.68 18.90 11.83
CA GLY A 704 -0.61 19.47 12.19
C GLY A 704 -0.88 19.52 13.70
N ASN A 705 -2.11 19.89 14.02
CA ASN A 705 -2.56 20.07 15.41
C ASN A 705 -2.61 18.75 16.17
N ARG A 706 -2.56 18.85 17.51
CA ARG A 706 -2.82 17.70 18.37
C ARG A 706 -4.21 17.11 18.09
N PRO A 707 -4.35 15.77 18.04
CA PRO A 707 -5.66 15.17 18.11
C PRO A 707 -6.30 15.63 19.43
N ASN A 708 -7.54 16.11 19.37
CA ASN A 708 -8.30 16.43 20.57
C ASN A 708 -8.33 15.18 21.45
N VAL A 709 -7.62 15.24 22.58
CA VAL A 709 -7.71 14.18 23.59
C VAL A 709 -9.09 14.33 24.23
N PRO A 710 -9.98 13.34 24.13
CA PRO A 710 -11.35 13.42 24.65
C PRO A 710 -11.42 13.53 26.17
#